data_AF-A0A8K9XBV3-F1
#
_entry.id   AF-A0A8K9XBV3-F1
#
_cell.length_a   1.000
_cell.length_b   1.000
_cell.length_c   1.000
_cell.angle_alpha   90.00
_cell.angle_beta   90.00
_cell.angle_gamma   90.00
#
_symmetry.space_group_name_H-M   'P 1'
#
loop_
_entity.id
_entity.type
_entity.pdbx_description
1 polymer ?
#
loop_
_entity_poly.entity_id
_entity_poly.type
_entity_poly.pdbx_seq_one_letter_code
_entity_poly.pdbx_strand_id
1 'polypeptide(L)'
;MKPPAKMSKPTSLFVIFFSLFVMSEAVFEDQVGKFDWRQQYVGKTLFAHFDSHSQSSKKLFLATDKNIFASFNSRTGELFWRHVDKAGPEGTIDILLLHGQDALMVVGGGRLLRSWDTNMGGLNWEAVLDTGSFQAACFVAMQDTVKHVAVLKKAAISLHYLTNGHQKWVENLPDSDTVQYQAVYSGGEEEVYVLGVVPNSHLTIIAYSLEDGEIIKQRSVEAPWLSSVESSCVVVGHGVLMCVDTATLALYALPIQSLDLEVSPGFQPVLVSSQPHPARSPISEFFLQLGPDHHVLLQLNADGYTIAPLRDFQPAFLVSFSTTGEKTVAAVMTPKNETVKKKKNVACAINLFSADSGRRLLDTTVIFPLDLNGGKPFKLYVHAFLKKDDSVGYRVLVQTQDHALTFIQQPGRVVWTREEALADVVTMEMVDLPLTGTQAELEGEFGKKADGLFPMVLKRLSSQVILLQAWLAHLWKLFYEARKPHGQVKNEVTIETLSRDEFNLQKMMVMVTASGKLFGIDSKSGSILWKHYLENVQPNAVFKLIVQRTTAHFPHPPQCTLLIKDKDTGLASLHVFNPIFGRKSHIAPPALPRPILQSLLLPVIDQDYAKVLLLVDDQYKVTAFPSTKNVLQQLQEMASSIFFYLIRSDQGNLSGFRLRKDLSTERIWEVVLPTEVQKIVAVNGKRPNEHVHSQGRVMGDRSVLYKYLNPNLLAVVTESTDAHPERAFVGVFLVDGVTGRIIHEAVQRKARGPVHFVHSENWVVYEYWNTKSRRNEFSVLELFEGTELYNSTVFSSLDRPHLPQVLQQTYIFPSPITTMEATLTEKGITSRHLLVGLPSGAILSLPKMFLDPRRPEVVTEHSREENLIPYAPEMPIRTEWFINYNQTVARVKGIYTAPSGLESTCLVVAYGLDIYQTRVYPSKQFDVLKDDYDYVLISSVLFALFFATMISKRLAQVKLLNRAWR
;
A
#
# COMPACT_ATOMS: atom_id res chain seq x y z
N MET A 1 -36.01 83.44 -3.65
CA MET A 1 -36.64 82.81 -4.83
C MET A 1 -35.58 82.02 -5.58
N LYS A 2 -35.73 80.70 -5.71
CA LYS A 2 -34.91 79.83 -6.60
C LYS A 2 -35.58 79.80 -7.98
N PRO A 3 -34.83 79.80 -9.11
CA PRO A 3 -34.27 78.57 -9.74
C PRO A 3 -32.92 78.87 -10.47
N PRO A 4 -32.40 78.22 -11.56
CA PRO A 4 -32.60 76.90 -12.23
C PRO A 4 -31.28 76.13 -12.67
N ALA A 5 -31.44 74.98 -13.37
CA ALA A 5 -30.64 74.41 -14.51
C ALA A 5 -29.53 73.30 -14.37
N LYS A 6 -29.84 72.12 -14.98
CA LYS A 6 -29.13 71.21 -15.96
C LYS A 6 -27.87 70.33 -15.67
N MET A 7 -27.82 69.24 -16.50
CA MET A 7 -26.76 68.24 -16.87
C MET A 7 -26.55 67.01 -15.95
N SER A 8 -26.17 65.77 -16.37
CA SER A 8 -26.16 64.96 -17.62
C SER A 8 -25.69 63.50 -17.26
N LYS A 9 -26.07 62.46 -18.04
CA LYS A 9 -25.69 61.01 -17.94
C LYS A 9 -24.18 60.74 -18.18
N PRO A 10 -23.54 59.63 -17.73
CA PRO A 10 -23.72 58.20 -18.16
C PRO A 10 -23.73 57.22 -16.95
N THR A 11 -24.08 55.92 -16.96
CA THR A 11 -23.51 54.75 -17.66
C THR A 11 -24.38 53.51 -17.36
N SER A 12 -24.85 52.86 -18.42
CA SER A 12 -25.58 51.59 -18.41
C SER A 12 -24.64 50.36 -18.39
N LEU A 13 -23.57 50.34 -17.57
CA LEU A 13 -22.44 49.41 -17.82
C LEU A 13 -21.88 48.54 -16.68
N PHE A 14 -22.39 48.53 -15.44
CA PHE A 14 -21.75 47.68 -14.39
C PHE A 14 -22.65 46.79 -13.52
N VAL A 15 -23.98 46.95 -13.53
CA VAL A 15 -24.84 45.97 -12.81
C VAL A 15 -25.15 44.75 -13.69
N ILE A 16 -24.99 44.87 -15.01
CA ILE A 16 -24.86 43.74 -15.94
C ILE A 16 -23.51 42.99 -15.74
N PHE A 17 -22.59 43.53 -14.93
CA PHE A 17 -21.36 42.80 -14.55
C PHE A 17 -21.62 41.69 -13.52
N PHE A 18 -22.78 41.68 -12.85
CA PHE A 18 -23.17 40.55 -11.98
C PHE A 18 -23.97 39.47 -12.71
N SER A 19 -24.27 39.63 -14.02
CA SER A 19 -24.70 38.53 -14.88
C SER A 19 -23.53 37.78 -15.54
N LEU A 20 -22.30 37.91 -15.01
CA LEU A 20 -21.08 37.33 -15.56
C LEU A 20 -20.22 36.52 -14.57
N PHE A 21 -20.75 36.12 -13.42
CA PHE A 21 -20.23 34.94 -12.73
C PHE A 21 -21.07 33.72 -13.13
N VAL A 22 -21.00 33.38 -14.42
CA VAL A 22 -21.08 31.98 -14.82
C VAL A 22 -19.81 31.35 -14.28
N MET A 23 -19.86 30.92 -13.02
CA MET A 23 -18.91 29.94 -12.53
C MET A 23 -19.14 28.72 -13.40
N SER A 24 -18.18 28.44 -14.27
CA SER A 24 -17.99 27.11 -14.80
C SER A 24 -17.72 26.21 -13.59
N GLU A 25 -18.77 25.68 -12.98
CA GLU A 25 -18.68 24.61 -11.99
C GLU A 25 -18.22 23.35 -12.72
N ALA A 26 -16.91 23.21 -12.80
CA ALA A 26 -16.27 21.93 -12.99
C ALA A 26 -16.12 21.31 -11.59
N VAL A 27 -16.79 20.17 -11.35
CA VAL A 27 -16.67 19.27 -10.18
C VAL A 27 -16.69 19.96 -8.80
N PHE A 28 -17.85 19.94 -8.14
CA PHE A 28 -18.14 20.36 -6.74
C PHE A 28 -16.90 20.72 -5.89
N GLU A 29 -16.40 21.96 -6.00
CA GLU A 29 -15.25 22.50 -5.25
C GLU A 29 -15.46 22.39 -3.73
N ASP A 30 -16.72 22.43 -3.30
CA ASP A 30 -17.13 22.34 -1.90
C ASP A 30 -17.04 20.92 -1.32
N GLN A 31 -16.88 19.87 -2.13
CA GLN A 31 -16.81 18.47 -1.67
C GLN A 31 -15.38 17.93 -1.51
N VAL A 32 -14.40 18.60 -2.11
CA VAL A 32 -12.98 18.18 -2.08
C VAL A 32 -12.46 18.14 -0.64
N GLY A 33 -11.87 17.01 -0.23
CA GLY A 33 -11.28 16.82 1.10
C GLY A 33 -12.30 16.57 2.23
N LYS A 34 -13.61 16.50 1.93
CA LYS A 34 -14.63 16.11 2.93
C LYS A 34 -14.72 14.59 3.11
N PHE A 35 -14.60 13.84 2.01
CA PHE A 35 -14.86 12.39 1.96
C PHE A 35 -13.72 11.57 1.41
N ASP A 36 -12.66 12.25 0.96
CA ASP A 36 -11.53 11.65 0.31
C ASP A 36 -10.22 12.14 0.92
N TRP A 37 -9.23 11.26 0.90
CA TRP A 37 -7.91 11.55 1.42
C TRP A 37 -6.88 10.68 0.72
N ARG A 38 -5.64 11.17 0.71
CA ARG A 38 -4.48 10.47 0.16
C ARG A 38 -3.36 10.41 1.17
N GLN A 39 -2.75 9.24 1.32
CA GLN A 39 -1.53 9.04 2.08
C GLN A 39 -0.42 8.57 1.15
N GLN A 40 0.70 9.30 1.17
CA GLN A 40 1.85 9.06 0.31
C GLN A 40 2.97 8.37 1.09
N TYR A 41 3.52 7.32 0.47
CA TYR A 41 4.61 6.53 1.04
C TYR A 41 5.80 6.42 0.09
N VAL A 42 6.92 5.91 0.61
CA VAL A 42 8.18 5.68 -0.11
C VAL A 42 8.70 4.26 0.06
N GLY A 43 8.26 3.51 1.08
CA GLY A 43 8.71 2.13 1.31
C GLY A 43 9.96 2.02 2.20
N LYS A 44 10.63 0.86 2.16
CA LYS A 44 11.74 0.56 3.09
C LYS A 44 12.97 1.35 2.68
N THR A 45 13.47 2.19 3.59
CA THR A 45 14.70 2.96 3.37
C THR A 45 15.92 2.05 3.24
N LEU A 46 16.70 2.25 2.17
CA LEU A 46 18.01 1.64 1.94
C LEU A 46 19.12 2.57 2.41
N PHE A 47 19.06 3.82 1.95
CA PHE A 47 20.01 4.89 2.25
C PHE A 47 19.27 6.12 2.78
N ALA A 48 19.84 6.77 3.79
CA ALA A 48 19.33 8.01 4.34
C ALA A 48 20.47 8.99 4.61
N HIS A 49 20.33 10.22 4.11
CA HIS A 49 21.30 11.28 4.28
C HIS A 49 20.62 12.55 4.78
N PHE A 50 21.20 13.16 5.80
CA PHE A 50 20.78 14.46 6.29
C PHE A 50 21.49 15.57 5.51
N ASP A 51 20.78 16.66 5.24
CA ASP A 51 21.40 17.85 4.66
C ASP A 51 22.37 18.50 5.66
N SER A 52 23.66 18.47 5.34
CA SER A 52 24.74 19.03 6.15
C SER A 52 25.19 20.42 5.68
N HIS A 53 24.69 20.91 4.54
CA HIS A 53 25.13 22.18 3.94
C HIS A 53 24.71 23.40 4.78
N SER A 54 23.57 23.31 5.46
CA SER A 54 23.11 24.33 6.41
C SER A 54 22.64 23.70 7.71
N GLN A 55 23.16 24.19 8.84
CA GLN A 55 22.69 23.84 10.19
C GLN A 55 21.18 24.12 10.38
N SER A 56 20.60 24.99 9.56
CA SER A 56 19.17 25.33 9.57
C SER A 56 18.31 24.46 8.65
N SER A 57 18.94 23.63 7.82
CA SER A 57 18.22 22.82 6.85
C SER A 57 17.29 21.84 7.53
N LYS A 58 16.14 21.63 6.89
CA LYS A 58 15.05 20.77 7.36
C LYS A 58 14.88 19.57 6.43
N LYS A 59 15.88 19.26 5.60
CA LYS A 59 15.76 18.23 4.56
C LYS A 59 16.42 16.93 5.00
N LEU A 60 15.74 15.84 4.70
CA LEU A 60 16.21 14.48 4.86
C LEU A 60 16.00 13.76 3.53
N PHE A 61 17.06 13.24 2.93
CA PHE A 61 17.00 12.52 1.66
C PHE A 61 16.98 11.03 1.91
N LEU A 62 16.02 10.33 1.32
CA LEU A 62 15.87 8.89 1.42
C LEU A 62 15.87 8.27 0.03
N ALA A 63 16.59 7.16 -0.11
CA ALA A 63 16.44 6.22 -1.22
C ALA A 63 15.89 4.89 -0.68
N THR A 64 14.91 4.31 -1.37
CA THR A 64 14.15 3.15 -0.88
C THR A 64 14.21 1.94 -1.80
N ASP A 65 13.82 0.79 -1.25
CA ASP A 65 13.72 -0.51 -1.94
C ASP A 65 12.66 -0.55 -3.05
N LYS A 66 11.74 0.44 -3.06
CA LYS A 66 10.73 0.61 -4.10
C LYS A 66 11.23 1.47 -5.25
N ASN A 67 12.53 1.75 -5.37
CA ASN A 67 13.14 2.58 -6.42
C ASN A 67 12.61 4.03 -6.37
N ILE A 68 12.65 4.61 -5.17
CA ILE A 68 12.14 5.96 -4.92
C ILE A 68 13.24 6.79 -4.27
N PHE A 69 13.43 7.99 -4.80
CA PHE A 69 14.26 9.01 -4.21
C PHE A 69 13.39 10.17 -3.74
N ALA A 70 13.47 10.52 -2.46
CA ALA A 70 12.56 11.49 -1.86
C ALA A 70 13.27 12.42 -0.87
N SER A 71 12.73 13.63 -0.74
CA SER A 71 13.12 14.60 0.28
C SER A 71 11.99 14.82 1.27
N PHE A 72 12.31 14.64 2.54
CA PHE A 72 11.40 14.80 3.67
C PHE A 72 11.70 16.07 4.46
N ASN A 73 10.64 16.66 5.01
CA ASN A 73 10.74 17.67 6.04
C ASN A 73 11.03 17.01 7.38
N SER A 74 12.20 17.27 7.95
CA SER A 74 12.62 16.72 9.24
C SER A 74 11.72 17.14 10.41
N ARG A 75 10.96 18.23 10.29
CA ARG A 75 10.05 18.70 11.35
C ARG A 75 8.66 18.05 11.32
N THR A 76 8.11 17.81 10.13
CA THR A 76 6.73 17.31 9.98
C THR A 76 6.66 15.86 9.49
N GLY A 77 7.72 15.36 8.85
CA GLY A 77 7.71 14.07 8.17
C GLY A 77 6.98 14.11 6.83
N GLU A 78 6.59 15.28 6.33
CA GLU A 78 5.95 15.43 5.02
C GLU A 78 6.98 15.41 3.88
N LEU A 79 6.53 15.04 2.69
CA LEU A 79 7.34 15.04 1.48
C LEU A 79 7.43 16.46 0.90
N PHE A 80 8.65 16.92 0.60
CA PHE A 80 8.84 18.10 -0.27
C PHE A 80 8.66 17.71 -1.73
N TRP A 81 9.32 16.62 -2.13
CA TRP A 81 9.24 16.03 -3.45
C TRP A 81 9.64 14.56 -3.37
N ARG A 82 9.23 13.79 -4.37
CA ARG A 82 9.67 12.41 -4.57
C ARG A 82 9.71 12.09 -6.06
N HIS A 83 10.62 11.20 -6.42
CA HIS A 83 10.77 10.64 -7.76
C HIS A 83 10.59 9.14 -7.68
N VAL A 84 9.60 8.64 -8.41
CA VAL A 84 9.28 7.21 -8.46
C VAL A 84 9.78 6.68 -9.80
N ASP A 85 10.85 5.89 -9.78
CA ASP A 85 11.41 5.30 -11.01
C ASP A 85 10.59 4.06 -11.46
N LYS A 86 11.07 3.31 -12.44
CA LYS A 86 10.48 2.03 -12.85
C LYS A 86 10.52 1.01 -11.70
N ALA A 87 9.50 0.18 -11.62
CA ALA A 87 9.51 -0.98 -10.74
C ALA A 87 10.39 -2.09 -11.33
N GLY A 88 11.15 -2.80 -10.48
CA GLY A 88 12.02 -3.91 -10.90
C GLY A 88 13.51 -3.54 -10.93
N PRO A 89 14.36 -4.43 -11.49
CA PRO A 89 15.82 -4.28 -11.44
C PRO A 89 16.34 -3.09 -12.25
N GLU A 90 15.62 -2.63 -13.28
CA GLU A 90 16.05 -1.47 -14.09
C GLU A 90 16.09 -0.17 -13.29
N GLY A 91 15.28 -0.04 -12.25
CA GLY A 91 15.19 1.15 -11.42
C GLY A 91 15.87 1.01 -10.06
N THR A 92 16.56 -0.10 -9.77
CA THR A 92 17.18 -0.31 -8.44
C THR A 92 18.22 0.74 -8.18
N ILE A 93 18.13 1.38 -7.02
CA ILE A 93 19.11 2.36 -6.56
C ILE A 93 20.23 1.59 -5.88
N ASP A 94 21.38 1.51 -6.53
CA ASP A 94 22.52 0.73 -6.05
C ASP A 94 23.32 1.50 -4.99
N ILE A 95 23.47 2.82 -5.16
CA ILE A 95 24.12 3.70 -4.18
C ILE A 95 23.55 5.12 -4.25
N LEU A 96 23.54 5.81 -3.11
CA LEU A 96 23.24 7.23 -2.99
C LEU A 96 24.42 7.93 -2.32
N LEU A 97 25.01 8.91 -2.99
CA LEU A 97 26.08 9.76 -2.49
C LEU A 97 25.60 11.21 -2.46
N LEU A 98 25.93 11.97 -1.41
CA LEU A 98 25.52 13.36 -1.28
C LEU A 98 26.72 14.26 -1.04
N HIS A 99 26.87 15.31 -1.85
CA HIS A 99 27.89 16.34 -1.66
C HIS A 99 27.30 17.72 -1.94
N GLY A 100 27.30 18.59 -0.93
CA GLY A 100 26.74 19.94 -1.05
C GLY A 100 25.27 19.90 -1.44
N GLN A 101 24.96 20.44 -2.62
CA GLN A 101 23.59 20.49 -3.16
C GLN A 101 23.29 19.38 -4.18
N ASP A 102 24.27 18.55 -4.51
CA ASP A 102 24.13 17.50 -5.51
C ASP A 102 23.95 16.13 -4.84
N ALA A 103 22.87 15.45 -5.20
CA ALA A 103 22.63 14.06 -4.84
C ALA A 103 22.90 13.17 -6.05
N LEU A 104 23.96 12.37 -5.96
CA LEU A 104 24.39 11.47 -7.01
C LEU A 104 23.88 10.05 -6.73
N MET A 105 23.30 9.41 -7.75
CA MET A 105 22.80 8.05 -7.66
C MET A 105 23.24 7.20 -8.85
N VAL A 106 23.55 5.94 -8.56
CA VAL A 106 23.73 4.91 -9.59
C VAL A 106 22.49 4.01 -9.59
N VAL A 107 21.93 3.79 -10.78
CA VAL A 107 20.64 3.11 -10.95
C VAL A 107 20.75 1.98 -11.98
N GLY A 108 19.99 0.89 -11.74
CA GLY A 108 19.76 -0.18 -12.71
C GLY A 108 20.91 -1.15 -12.84
N GLY A 109 21.59 -1.48 -11.74
CA GLY A 109 22.77 -2.35 -11.73
C GLY A 109 24.00 -1.68 -12.34
N GLY A 110 24.13 -0.36 -12.21
CA GLY A 110 25.25 0.40 -12.79
C GLY A 110 25.04 0.91 -14.20
N ARG A 111 23.80 0.92 -14.73
CA ARG A 111 23.54 1.37 -16.10
C ARG A 111 23.44 2.89 -16.22
N LEU A 112 22.86 3.55 -15.23
CA LEU A 112 22.60 4.99 -15.25
C LEU A 112 23.29 5.68 -14.07
N LEU A 113 23.90 6.83 -14.33
CA LEU A 113 24.44 7.74 -13.33
C LEU A 113 23.63 9.04 -13.39
N ARG A 114 23.00 9.42 -12.28
CA ARG A 114 22.15 10.62 -12.20
C ARG A 114 22.63 11.55 -11.10
N SER A 115 22.60 12.85 -11.39
CA SER A 115 22.78 13.91 -10.39
C SER A 115 21.49 14.71 -10.24
N TRP A 116 21.06 14.92 -9.00
CA TRP A 116 19.84 15.62 -8.66
C TRP A 116 20.14 16.85 -7.83
N ASP A 117 19.44 17.94 -8.13
CA ASP A 117 19.40 19.10 -7.25
C ASP A 117 18.57 18.77 -6.01
N THR A 118 19.24 18.76 -4.86
CA THR A 118 18.61 18.57 -3.56
C THR A 118 17.60 19.67 -3.19
N ASN A 119 17.66 20.84 -3.84
CA ASN A 119 16.77 21.96 -3.56
C ASN A 119 15.42 21.83 -4.23
N MET A 120 15.39 21.82 -5.56
CA MET A 120 14.15 21.73 -6.33
C MET A 120 13.68 20.29 -6.51
N GLY A 121 14.58 19.31 -6.32
CA GLY A 121 14.34 17.94 -6.78
C GLY A 121 14.42 17.83 -8.30
N GLY A 122 15.08 18.77 -8.98
CA GLY A 122 15.32 18.68 -10.42
C GLY A 122 16.42 17.68 -10.74
N LEU A 123 16.40 17.08 -11.94
CA LEU A 123 17.54 16.34 -12.45
C LEU A 123 18.54 17.35 -13.05
N ASN A 124 19.79 17.33 -12.58
CA ASN A 124 20.85 18.16 -13.13
C ASN A 124 21.35 17.58 -14.45
N TRP A 125 21.70 16.29 -14.44
CA TRP A 125 22.16 15.54 -15.60
C TRP A 125 22.00 14.03 -15.39
N GLU A 126 21.97 13.29 -16.49
CA GLU A 126 21.94 11.82 -16.53
C GLU A 126 22.95 11.33 -17.58
N ALA A 127 23.79 10.37 -17.17
CA ALA A 127 24.77 9.74 -18.03
C ALA A 127 24.54 8.22 -18.09
N VAL A 128 24.63 7.67 -19.30
CA VAL A 128 24.55 6.22 -19.52
C VAL A 128 25.95 5.64 -19.38
N LEU A 129 26.12 4.73 -18.44
CA LEU A 129 27.38 4.04 -18.20
C LEU A 129 27.44 2.73 -19.02
N ASP A 130 28.66 2.22 -19.24
CA ASP A 130 28.89 0.98 -20.00
C ASP A 130 28.19 -0.26 -19.42
N THR A 131 28.07 -1.33 -20.19
CA THR A 131 27.48 -2.57 -19.67
C THR A 131 28.42 -3.25 -18.67
N GLY A 132 27.91 -3.63 -17.51
CA GLY A 132 28.69 -4.36 -16.50
C GLY A 132 28.05 -4.25 -15.12
N SER A 133 28.31 -5.23 -14.26
CA SER A 133 27.79 -5.21 -12.88
C SER A 133 28.46 -4.10 -12.08
N PHE A 134 27.64 -3.24 -11.48
CA PHE A 134 28.09 -2.27 -10.47
C PHE A 134 28.73 -2.98 -9.27
N GLN A 135 29.77 -2.36 -8.69
CA GLN A 135 30.43 -2.83 -7.47
C GLN A 135 30.46 -1.71 -6.42
N ALA A 136 31.06 -0.56 -6.75
CA ALA A 136 31.15 0.56 -5.83
C ALA A 136 31.22 1.91 -6.58
N ALA A 137 30.89 2.99 -5.89
CA ALA A 137 31.19 4.34 -6.34
C ALA A 137 31.62 5.21 -5.16
N CYS A 138 32.51 6.16 -5.41
CA CYS A 138 32.91 7.15 -4.41
C CYS A 138 33.12 8.51 -5.06
N PHE A 139 32.98 9.56 -4.24
CA PHE A 139 33.42 10.88 -4.62
C PHE A 139 34.95 10.95 -4.61
N VAL A 140 35.49 11.71 -5.56
CA VAL A 140 36.92 11.92 -5.72
C VAL A 140 37.18 13.42 -5.66
N ALA A 141 38.07 13.80 -4.75
CA ALA A 141 38.43 15.19 -4.52
C ALA A 141 39.82 15.49 -5.09
N MET A 142 39.96 16.70 -5.62
CA MET A 142 41.23 17.26 -6.08
C MET A 142 41.39 18.63 -5.42
N GLN A 143 42.52 18.86 -4.74
CA GLN A 143 42.81 20.13 -4.05
C GLN A 143 41.67 20.56 -3.09
N ASP A 144 41.21 19.63 -2.24
CA ASP A 144 40.12 19.82 -1.25
C ASP A 144 38.72 20.09 -1.85
N THR A 145 38.57 20.02 -3.18
CA THR A 145 37.29 20.17 -3.88
C THR A 145 36.85 18.88 -4.54
N VAL A 146 35.62 18.43 -4.28
CA VAL A 146 35.05 17.27 -4.97
C VAL A 146 34.67 17.66 -6.39
N LYS A 147 35.42 17.16 -7.36
CA LYS A 147 35.19 17.47 -8.79
C LYS A 147 34.74 16.25 -9.58
N HIS A 148 35.08 15.04 -9.13
CA HIS A 148 34.96 13.83 -9.92
C HIS A 148 34.25 12.72 -9.13
N VAL A 149 33.72 11.75 -9.84
CA VAL A 149 33.07 10.55 -9.29
C VAL A 149 33.73 9.34 -9.94
N ALA A 150 34.27 8.44 -9.12
CA ALA A 150 34.76 7.15 -9.58
C ALA A 150 33.64 6.12 -9.48
N VAL A 151 33.39 5.40 -10.57
CA VAL A 151 32.42 4.30 -10.64
C VAL A 151 33.17 3.03 -11.03
N LEU A 152 33.14 2.04 -10.13
CA LEU A 152 33.72 0.73 -10.33
C LEU A 152 32.67 -0.28 -10.75
N LYS A 153 33.01 -0.97 -11.84
CA LYS A 153 32.30 -2.14 -12.33
C LYS A 153 33.22 -3.34 -12.25
N LYS A 154 32.65 -4.52 -12.45
CA LYS A 154 33.39 -5.79 -12.41
C LYS A 154 34.65 -5.81 -13.30
N ALA A 155 34.59 -5.20 -14.49
CA ALA A 155 35.66 -5.28 -15.50
C ALA A 155 36.40 -3.95 -15.76
N ALA A 156 35.85 -2.81 -15.32
CA ALA A 156 36.38 -1.50 -15.64
C ALA A 156 36.10 -0.49 -14.52
N ILE A 157 36.97 0.49 -14.39
CA ILE A 157 36.77 1.69 -13.58
C ILE A 157 36.62 2.89 -14.50
N SER A 158 35.66 3.77 -14.17
CA SER A 158 35.41 4.99 -14.94
C SER A 158 35.38 6.20 -14.01
N LEU A 159 35.90 7.32 -14.49
CA LEU A 159 35.92 8.59 -13.77
C LEU A 159 35.07 9.61 -14.53
N HIS A 160 34.11 10.23 -13.84
CA HIS A 160 33.14 11.16 -14.42
C HIS A 160 33.22 12.52 -13.72
N TYR A 161 32.97 13.59 -14.47
CA TYR A 161 32.86 14.94 -13.91
C TYR A 161 31.55 15.11 -13.13
N LEU A 162 31.60 15.68 -11.93
CA LEU A 162 30.41 15.89 -11.09
C LEU A 162 29.45 16.93 -11.67
N THR A 163 29.94 17.91 -12.42
CA THR A 163 29.14 19.04 -12.90
C THR A 163 28.26 18.71 -14.10
N ASN A 164 28.70 17.82 -14.98
CA ASN A 164 28.02 17.51 -16.24
C ASN A 164 27.84 16.00 -16.49
N GLY A 165 28.43 15.13 -15.67
CA GLY A 165 28.36 13.68 -15.84
C GLY A 165 29.15 13.12 -17.02
N HIS A 166 29.94 13.94 -17.72
CA HIS A 166 30.75 13.45 -18.81
C HIS A 166 31.89 12.58 -18.27
N GLN A 167 32.17 11.50 -18.99
CA GLN A 167 33.29 10.62 -18.71
C GLN A 167 34.60 11.33 -19.02
N LYS A 168 35.50 11.38 -18.05
CA LYS A 168 36.88 11.87 -18.21
C LYS A 168 37.76 10.79 -18.83
N TRP A 169 37.76 9.61 -18.22
CA TRP A 169 38.46 8.42 -18.71
C TRP A 169 37.76 7.14 -18.21
N VAL A 170 38.07 6.03 -18.88
CA VAL A 170 37.65 4.68 -18.49
C VAL A 170 38.82 3.74 -18.72
N GLU A 171 39.10 2.89 -17.75
CA GLU A 171 40.21 1.94 -17.81
C GLU A 171 39.75 0.53 -17.44
N ASN A 172 40.28 -0.45 -18.16
CA ASN A 172 39.99 -1.85 -17.90
C ASN A 172 40.81 -2.35 -16.71
N LEU A 173 40.16 -3.11 -15.84
CA LEU A 173 40.81 -3.65 -14.66
C LEU A 173 41.70 -4.86 -15.04
N PRO A 174 42.96 -4.93 -14.57
CA PRO A 174 43.84 -6.07 -14.78
C PRO A 174 43.23 -7.35 -14.23
N ASP A 175 43.39 -8.48 -14.93
CA ASP A 175 42.96 -9.80 -14.46
C ASP A 175 41.49 -9.87 -13.98
N SER A 176 40.59 -9.10 -14.60
CA SER A 176 39.17 -8.98 -14.20
C SER A 176 38.36 -10.29 -14.27
N ASP A 177 38.89 -11.32 -14.95
CA ASP A 177 38.31 -12.65 -14.97
C ASP A 177 38.55 -13.42 -13.66
N THR A 178 39.66 -13.16 -12.97
CA THR A 178 40.07 -13.88 -11.75
C THR A 178 39.91 -13.02 -10.50
N VAL A 179 40.26 -11.73 -10.59
CA VAL A 179 40.20 -10.77 -9.48
C VAL A 179 38.81 -10.15 -9.40
N GLN A 180 38.16 -10.29 -8.23
CA GLN A 180 36.88 -9.65 -7.95
C GLN A 180 37.11 -8.28 -7.32
N TYR A 181 37.05 -7.23 -8.13
CA TYR A 181 37.13 -5.84 -7.67
C TYR A 181 35.83 -5.41 -7.01
N GLN A 182 35.88 -4.99 -5.74
CA GLN A 182 34.68 -4.77 -4.91
C GLN A 182 34.61 -3.37 -4.28
N ALA A 183 35.74 -2.70 -4.03
CA ALA A 183 35.75 -1.40 -3.35
C ALA A 183 36.62 -0.37 -4.07
N VAL A 184 36.21 0.90 -3.97
CA VAL A 184 36.98 2.07 -4.43
C VAL A 184 37.17 3.01 -3.27
N TYR A 185 38.37 3.57 -3.17
CA TYR A 185 38.74 4.51 -2.13
C TYR A 185 39.51 5.69 -2.72
N SER A 186 39.22 6.88 -2.20
CA SER A 186 39.94 8.13 -2.49
C SER A 186 40.23 8.82 -1.15
N GLY A 187 41.51 9.06 -0.87
CA GLY A 187 41.98 9.71 0.36
C GLY A 187 42.17 11.22 0.24
N GLY A 188 41.83 11.82 -0.91
CA GLY A 188 42.12 13.22 -1.24
C GLY A 188 43.52 13.46 -1.83
N GLU A 189 44.27 12.38 -2.05
CA GLU A 189 45.49 12.37 -2.87
C GLU A 189 45.12 12.39 -4.37
N GLU A 190 46.07 12.70 -5.25
CA GLU A 190 45.87 12.66 -6.72
C GLU A 190 45.80 11.22 -7.28
N GLU A 191 45.44 10.25 -6.45
CA GLU A 191 45.35 8.81 -6.75
C GLU A 191 43.97 8.25 -6.32
N VAL A 192 43.43 7.31 -7.09
CA VAL A 192 42.24 6.51 -6.73
C VAL A 192 42.64 5.06 -6.54
N TYR A 193 42.29 4.49 -5.39
CA TYR A 193 42.61 3.13 -5.04
C TYR A 193 41.43 2.20 -5.35
N VAL A 194 41.71 1.10 -6.03
CA VAL A 194 40.77 0.02 -6.32
C VAL A 194 41.24 -1.23 -5.60
N LEU A 195 40.33 -1.84 -4.84
CA LEU A 195 40.57 -3.04 -4.06
C LEU A 195 39.84 -4.22 -4.71
N GLY A 196 40.59 -5.26 -5.05
CA GLY A 196 40.06 -6.52 -5.54
C GLY A 196 40.58 -7.71 -4.77
N VAL A 197 39.79 -8.77 -4.71
CA VAL A 197 40.15 -10.01 -4.00
C VAL A 197 40.00 -11.19 -4.93
N VAL A 198 40.96 -12.11 -4.88
CA VAL A 198 40.79 -13.47 -5.37
C VAL A 198 40.41 -14.30 -4.14
N PRO A 199 39.17 -14.80 -4.03
CA PRO A 199 38.70 -15.48 -2.83
C PRO A 199 39.66 -16.59 -2.39
N ASN A 200 40.04 -16.56 -1.12
CA ASN A 200 40.96 -17.51 -0.50
C ASN A 200 42.37 -17.57 -1.11
N SER A 201 42.84 -16.49 -1.73
CA SER A 201 44.20 -16.42 -2.30
C SER A 201 44.92 -15.13 -1.91
N HIS A 202 44.60 -14.02 -2.58
CA HIS A 202 45.31 -12.75 -2.39
C HIS A 202 44.39 -11.55 -2.65
N LEU A 203 44.76 -10.44 -2.06
CA LEU A 203 44.17 -9.12 -2.25
C LEU A 203 45.05 -8.31 -3.22
N THR A 204 44.43 -7.75 -4.25
CA THR A 204 45.06 -6.87 -5.24
C THR A 204 44.63 -5.43 -5.00
N ILE A 205 45.58 -4.53 -4.81
CA ILE A 205 45.38 -3.09 -4.60
C ILE A 205 46.01 -2.35 -5.78
N ILE A 206 45.22 -1.53 -6.47
CA ILE A 206 45.65 -0.78 -7.65
C ILE A 206 45.41 0.71 -7.40
N ALA A 207 46.42 1.55 -7.64
CA ALA A 207 46.32 3.00 -7.60
C ALA A 207 46.32 3.55 -9.03
N TYR A 208 45.28 4.33 -9.37
CA TYR A 208 45.09 4.98 -10.67
C TYR A 208 45.34 6.48 -10.54
N SER A 209 46.01 7.08 -11.54
CA SER A 209 46.17 8.53 -11.65
C SER A 209 44.84 9.21 -11.97
N LEU A 210 44.55 10.32 -11.29
CA LEU A 210 43.36 11.11 -11.58
C LEU A 210 43.40 11.81 -12.94
N GLU A 211 44.58 12.18 -13.43
CA GLU A 211 44.72 12.95 -14.67
C GLU A 211 44.45 12.08 -15.90
N ASP A 212 45.22 11.00 -16.04
CA ASP A 212 45.28 10.22 -17.26
C ASP A 212 44.71 8.80 -17.12
N GLY A 213 44.38 8.35 -15.91
CA GLY A 213 43.90 6.98 -15.66
C GLY A 213 45.00 5.92 -15.69
N GLU A 214 46.28 6.29 -15.79
CA GLU A 214 47.36 5.30 -15.76
C GLU A 214 47.50 4.62 -14.38
N ILE A 215 47.88 3.35 -14.38
CA ILE A 215 48.17 2.59 -13.16
C ILE A 215 49.52 3.04 -12.61
N ILE A 216 49.50 3.70 -11.45
CA ILE A 216 50.71 4.20 -10.77
C ILE A 216 51.35 3.06 -9.96
N LYS A 217 50.53 2.31 -9.21
CA LYS A 217 50.99 1.25 -8.30
C LYS A 217 50.04 0.06 -8.36
N GLN A 218 50.60 -1.14 -8.38
CA GLN A 218 49.85 -2.38 -8.21
C GLN A 218 50.57 -3.23 -7.17
N ARG A 219 49.84 -3.64 -6.12
CA ARG A 219 50.36 -4.47 -5.04
C ARG A 219 49.43 -5.65 -4.81
N SER A 220 50.00 -6.85 -4.75
CA SER A 220 49.29 -8.06 -4.33
C SER A 220 49.75 -8.45 -2.92
N VAL A 221 48.81 -8.79 -2.05
CA VAL A 221 49.05 -9.22 -0.67
C VAL A 221 48.37 -10.56 -0.46
N GLU A 222 49.13 -11.56 -0.03
CA GLU A 222 48.58 -12.89 0.28
C GLU A 222 47.56 -12.79 1.43
N ALA A 223 46.33 -13.21 1.15
CA ALA A 223 45.21 -13.15 2.08
C ALA A 223 44.30 -14.38 1.87
N PRO A 224 44.80 -15.60 2.18
CA PRO A 224 44.06 -16.84 1.95
C PRO A 224 42.81 -16.98 2.85
N TRP A 225 42.73 -16.15 3.88
CA TRP A 225 41.61 -16.05 4.81
C TRP A 225 40.49 -15.12 4.33
N LEU A 226 40.74 -14.26 3.33
CA LEU A 226 39.78 -13.27 2.87
C LEU A 226 38.92 -13.81 1.72
N SER A 227 37.60 -13.75 1.89
CA SER A 227 36.63 -14.16 0.87
C SER A 227 35.98 -12.98 0.14
N SER A 228 35.70 -11.87 0.86
CA SER A 228 35.06 -10.66 0.34
C SER A 228 35.58 -9.43 1.06
N VAL A 229 35.88 -8.37 0.32
CA VAL A 229 36.33 -7.07 0.85
C VAL A 229 35.14 -6.25 1.33
N GLU A 230 34.01 -6.26 0.60
CA GLU A 230 32.85 -5.41 0.89
C GLU A 230 32.22 -5.71 2.26
N SER A 231 32.14 -7.00 2.63
CA SER A 231 31.51 -7.43 3.89
C SER A 231 32.46 -7.39 5.09
N SER A 232 33.76 -7.51 4.85
CA SER A 232 34.73 -7.87 5.89
C SER A 232 35.80 -6.81 6.12
N CYS A 233 35.97 -5.85 5.20
CA CYS A 233 37.04 -4.88 5.24
C CYS A 233 36.55 -3.43 5.18
N VAL A 234 37.30 -2.55 5.84
CA VAL A 234 37.04 -1.12 5.88
C VAL A 234 38.37 -0.35 5.90
N VAL A 235 38.40 0.81 5.24
CA VAL A 235 39.57 1.72 5.27
C VAL A 235 39.47 2.65 6.48
N VAL A 236 40.56 2.77 7.22
CA VAL A 236 40.67 3.52 8.48
C VAL A 236 41.93 4.39 8.48
N GLY A 237 41.85 5.59 9.08
CA GLY A 237 42.99 6.50 9.19
C GLY A 237 43.61 6.86 7.84
N HIS A 238 44.94 6.92 7.78
CA HIS A 238 45.72 7.24 6.57
C HIS A 238 45.76 6.09 5.54
N GLY A 239 44.60 5.58 5.12
CA GLY A 239 44.49 4.57 4.06
C GLY A 239 44.84 3.15 4.49
N VAL A 240 44.76 2.82 5.79
CA VAL A 240 45.04 1.47 6.29
C VAL A 240 43.80 0.61 6.11
N LEU A 241 43.96 -0.55 5.44
CA LEU A 241 42.87 -1.50 5.25
C LEU A 241 42.80 -2.44 6.45
N MET A 242 41.66 -2.41 7.14
CA MET A 242 41.34 -3.30 8.25
C MET A 242 40.32 -4.32 7.79
N CYS A 243 40.58 -5.60 8.04
CA CYS A 243 39.73 -6.70 7.60
C CYS A 243 39.52 -7.70 8.73
N VAL A 244 38.32 -8.28 8.83
CA VAL A 244 38.07 -9.35 9.79
C VAL A 244 37.99 -10.70 9.07
N ASP A 245 38.74 -11.68 9.59
CA ASP A 245 38.56 -13.07 9.21
C ASP A 245 37.52 -13.74 10.10
N THR A 246 36.46 -14.24 9.47
CA THR A 246 35.40 -15.00 10.14
C THR A 246 35.82 -16.41 10.54
N ALA A 247 36.83 -16.99 9.91
CA ALA A 247 37.26 -18.37 10.15
C ALA A 247 38.23 -18.46 11.33
N THR A 248 39.25 -17.61 11.35
CA THR A 248 40.20 -17.52 12.48
C THR A 248 39.73 -16.60 13.60
N LEU A 249 38.65 -15.84 13.38
CA LEU A 249 38.16 -14.79 14.29
C LEU A 249 39.28 -13.79 14.62
N ALA A 250 40.06 -13.36 13.63
CA ALA A 250 41.13 -12.38 13.81
C ALA A 250 40.89 -11.11 12.99
N LEU A 251 41.26 -9.96 13.54
CA LEU A 251 41.29 -8.67 12.86
C LEU A 251 42.69 -8.45 12.25
N TYR A 252 42.77 -8.31 10.93
CA TYR A 252 43.99 -8.03 10.19
C TYR A 252 44.07 -6.55 9.84
N ALA A 253 45.17 -5.90 10.22
CA ALA A 253 45.56 -4.57 9.75
C ALA A 253 46.68 -4.72 8.71
N LEU A 254 46.34 -4.50 7.45
CA LEU A 254 47.29 -4.61 6.35
C LEU A 254 48.20 -3.38 6.35
N PRO A 255 49.54 -3.56 6.37
CA PRO A 255 50.22 -4.73 5.80
C PRO A 255 50.60 -5.93 6.69
N ILE A 256 50.52 -5.97 8.04
CA ILE A 256 51.25 -7.05 8.78
C ILE A 256 50.62 -7.59 10.10
N GLN A 257 49.67 -6.92 10.79
CA GLN A 257 49.30 -7.34 12.16
C GLN A 257 47.94 -8.02 12.27
N SER A 258 47.85 -9.16 12.95
CA SER A 258 46.61 -9.87 13.29
C SER A 258 46.31 -9.79 14.80
N LEU A 259 45.05 -9.59 15.16
CA LEU A 259 44.56 -9.55 16.54
C LEU A 259 43.41 -10.55 16.71
N ASP A 260 43.53 -11.51 17.63
CA ASP A 260 42.47 -12.49 17.91
C ASP A 260 41.24 -11.81 18.54
N LEU A 261 40.03 -12.24 18.15
CA LEU A 261 38.74 -11.69 18.55
C LEU A 261 37.90 -12.72 19.31
N GLU A 262 37.28 -12.29 20.40
CA GLU A 262 36.28 -13.07 21.12
C GLU A 262 34.87 -12.74 20.58
N VAL A 263 34.35 -13.61 19.72
CA VAL A 263 33.07 -13.41 19.01
C VAL A 263 31.99 -14.33 19.57
N SER A 264 30.75 -13.86 19.60
CA SER A 264 29.60 -14.70 19.99
C SER A 264 29.41 -15.89 19.03
N PRO A 265 29.01 -17.07 19.52
CA PRO A 265 28.99 -18.29 18.70
C PRO A 265 28.03 -18.16 17.51
N GLY A 266 28.56 -18.35 16.30
CA GLY A 266 27.80 -18.29 15.05
C GLY A 266 27.53 -16.88 14.49
N PHE A 267 28.13 -15.83 15.08
CA PHE A 267 28.03 -14.46 14.58
C PHE A 267 29.21 -14.10 13.67
N GLN A 268 28.95 -13.37 12.60
CA GLN A 268 30.00 -12.83 11.71
C GLN A 268 30.33 -11.39 12.14
N PRO A 269 31.57 -11.10 12.57
CA PRO A 269 31.96 -9.76 12.98
C PRO A 269 31.89 -8.75 11.82
N VAL A 270 31.48 -7.52 12.13
CA VAL A 270 31.30 -6.43 11.14
C VAL A 270 32.10 -5.20 11.58
N LEU A 271 32.79 -4.57 10.63
CA LEU A 271 33.52 -3.31 10.83
C LEU A 271 32.70 -2.13 10.31
N VAL A 272 32.77 -1.00 11.02
CA VAL A 272 32.16 0.25 10.60
C VAL A 272 33.14 1.39 10.81
N SER A 273 33.51 2.11 9.75
CA SER A 273 34.26 3.38 9.83
C SER A 273 33.44 4.53 9.25
N SER A 274 33.99 5.74 9.32
CA SER A 274 33.37 6.93 8.73
C SER A 274 34.42 7.79 8.02
N GLN A 275 34.08 8.26 6.82
CA GLN A 275 34.85 9.28 6.12
C GLN A 275 34.00 10.56 6.02
N PRO A 276 34.22 11.55 6.90
CA PRO A 276 33.36 12.74 6.97
C PRO A 276 33.39 13.59 5.70
N HIS A 277 34.53 13.65 5.02
CA HIS A 277 34.72 14.40 3.79
C HIS A 277 35.54 13.56 2.80
N PRO A 278 35.11 13.40 1.52
CA PRO A 278 35.84 12.60 0.53
C PRO A 278 37.28 13.08 0.24
N ALA A 279 37.58 14.35 0.53
CA ALA A 279 38.93 14.91 0.38
C ALA A 279 39.85 14.67 1.58
N ARG A 280 39.33 14.10 2.68
CA ARG A 280 40.10 13.81 3.89
C ARG A 280 40.19 12.32 4.09
N SER A 281 41.24 11.88 4.76
CA SER A 281 41.35 10.50 5.21
C SER A 281 40.18 10.12 6.14
N PRO A 282 39.73 8.85 6.11
CA PRO A 282 38.83 8.30 7.12
C PRO A 282 39.34 8.57 8.54
N ILE A 283 38.41 8.60 9.49
CA ILE A 283 38.77 8.74 10.90
C ILE A 283 39.59 7.52 11.35
N SER A 284 40.40 7.69 12.39
CA SER A 284 41.22 6.62 12.96
C SER A 284 40.42 5.66 13.85
N GLU A 285 39.23 6.10 14.26
CA GLU A 285 38.30 5.37 15.13
C GLU A 285 37.32 4.54 14.32
N PHE A 286 37.02 3.33 14.78
CA PHE A 286 36.09 2.45 14.09
C PHE A 286 35.36 1.56 15.10
N PHE A 287 34.18 1.08 14.70
CA PHE A 287 33.44 0.10 15.47
C PHE A 287 33.73 -1.31 14.99
N LEU A 288 33.85 -2.22 15.94
CA LEU A 288 33.87 -3.66 15.72
C LEU A 288 32.66 -4.28 16.41
N GLN A 289 31.80 -4.94 15.63
CA GLN A 289 30.67 -5.70 16.16
C GLN A 289 31.10 -7.16 16.39
N LEU A 290 31.03 -7.62 17.65
CA LEU A 290 31.43 -8.98 18.06
C LEU A 290 30.22 -9.90 18.32
N GLY A 291 29.03 -9.31 18.41
CA GLY A 291 27.77 -10.03 18.56
C GLY A 291 26.57 -9.16 18.21
N PRO A 292 25.35 -9.72 18.22
CA PRO A 292 24.14 -8.97 17.88
C PRO A 292 23.93 -7.74 18.77
N ASP A 293 24.28 -7.85 20.06
CA ASP A 293 24.12 -6.78 21.06
C ASP A 293 25.47 -6.32 21.64
N HIS A 294 26.60 -6.60 20.98
CA HIS A 294 27.95 -6.31 21.49
C HIS A 294 28.79 -5.55 20.45
N HIS A 295 29.13 -4.30 20.78
CA HIS A 295 29.93 -3.41 19.95
C HIS A 295 31.10 -2.84 20.74
N VAL A 296 32.27 -2.72 20.12
CA VAL A 296 33.48 -2.13 20.71
C VAL A 296 33.95 -0.98 19.83
N LEU A 297 34.25 0.17 20.45
CA LEU A 297 34.90 1.30 19.80
C LEU A 297 36.41 1.18 19.96
N LEU A 298 37.10 1.11 18.84
CA LEU A 298 38.56 0.96 18.74
C LEU A 298 39.16 2.19 18.05
N GLN A 299 40.44 2.46 18.31
CA GLN A 299 41.21 3.51 17.66
C GLN A 299 42.51 2.94 17.10
N LEU A 300 42.82 3.32 15.86
CA LEU A 300 44.12 3.08 15.24
C LEU A 300 45.07 4.23 15.61
N ASN A 301 46.15 3.92 16.33
CA ASN A 301 47.12 4.93 16.72
C ASN A 301 47.89 5.49 15.51
N ALA A 302 48.51 6.66 15.69
CA ALA A 302 49.29 7.35 14.65
C ALA A 302 50.42 6.50 14.03
N ASP A 303 50.90 5.50 14.76
CA ASP A 303 51.92 4.56 14.28
C ASP A 303 51.40 3.65 13.13
N GLY A 304 50.08 3.61 12.91
CA GLY A 304 49.44 2.86 11.81
C GLY A 304 49.28 1.36 12.05
N TYR A 305 49.79 0.83 13.17
CA TYR A 305 49.77 -0.61 13.47
C TYR A 305 49.12 -0.97 14.81
N THR A 306 49.20 -0.09 15.82
CA THR A 306 48.68 -0.40 17.16
C THR A 306 47.21 -0.02 17.30
N ILE A 307 46.38 -0.97 17.76
CA ILE A 307 44.94 -0.80 17.96
C ILE A 307 44.66 -0.69 19.46
N ALA A 308 44.01 0.38 19.89
CA ALA A 308 43.63 0.61 21.28
C ALA A 308 42.11 0.54 21.46
N PRO A 309 41.60 -0.23 22.45
CA PRO A 309 40.18 -0.19 22.78
C PRO A 309 39.85 1.07 23.57
N LEU A 310 38.93 1.89 23.05
CA LEU A 310 38.45 3.09 23.72
C LEU A 310 37.27 2.79 24.65
N ARG A 311 36.32 1.98 24.18
CA ARG A 311 35.09 1.68 24.92
C ARG A 311 34.45 0.38 24.48
N ASP A 312 34.01 -0.42 25.43
CA ASP A 312 33.19 -1.61 25.19
C ASP A 312 31.72 -1.33 25.54
N PHE A 313 30.80 -1.73 24.65
CA PHE A 313 29.35 -1.55 24.79
C PHE A 313 28.63 -2.90 24.85
N GLN A 314 28.26 -3.31 26.06
CA GLN A 314 27.45 -4.49 26.34
C GLN A 314 26.33 -4.13 27.34
N PRO A 315 25.03 -4.18 26.97
CA PRO A 315 24.46 -4.41 25.64
C PRO A 315 24.31 -3.12 24.80
N ALA A 316 24.53 -3.22 23.48
CA ALA A 316 24.25 -2.17 22.48
C ALA A 316 23.65 -2.75 21.20
N PHE A 317 22.45 -2.28 20.83
CA PHE A 317 21.69 -2.75 19.66
C PHE A 317 22.23 -2.19 18.35
N LEU A 318 22.50 -0.89 18.29
CA LEU A 318 22.90 -0.20 17.06
C LEU A 318 23.90 0.92 17.37
N VAL A 319 24.82 1.15 16.44
CA VAL A 319 25.81 2.22 16.49
C VAL A 319 25.84 3.00 15.18
N SER A 320 26.20 4.29 15.23
CA SER A 320 26.40 5.14 14.05
C SER A 320 27.38 6.26 14.36
N PHE A 321 28.23 6.60 13.39
CA PHE A 321 29.03 7.82 13.44
C PHE A 321 28.25 9.02 12.89
N SER A 322 28.63 10.22 13.33
CA SER A 322 28.18 11.49 12.78
C SER A 322 29.25 12.55 13.04
N THR A 323 29.45 13.47 12.10
CA THR A 323 30.46 14.53 12.22
C THR A 323 29.80 15.90 12.08
N THR A 324 30.17 16.84 12.95
CA THR A 324 29.71 18.22 12.90
C THR A 324 30.88 19.18 13.07
N GLY A 325 31.22 19.90 11.99
CA GLY A 325 32.47 20.68 11.96
C GLY A 325 33.67 19.75 12.12
N GLU A 326 34.47 19.98 13.15
CA GLU A 326 35.65 19.14 13.47
C GLU A 326 35.35 18.04 14.51
N LYS A 327 34.18 18.07 15.16
CA LYS A 327 33.84 17.09 16.19
C LYS A 327 33.17 15.86 15.57
N THR A 328 33.79 14.70 15.76
CA THR A 328 33.19 13.40 15.41
C THR A 328 32.61 12.74 16.65
N VAL A 329 31.38 12.26 16.52
CA VAL A 329 30.63 11.63 17.61
C VAL A 329 30.11 10.27 17.19
N ALA A 330 30.11 9.36 18.16
CA ALA A 330 29.60 8.01 18.07
C ALA A 330 28.27 7.93 18.84
N ALA A 331 27.18 7.62 18.14
CA ALA A 331 25.88 7.37 18.75
C ALA A 331 25.69 5.88 19.01
N VAL A 332 25.25 5.54 20.23
CA VAL A 332 25.04 4.15 20.65
C VAL A 332 23.64 4.00 21.23
N MET A 333 22.88 3.03 20.71
CA MET A 333 21.56 2.67 21.19
C MET A 333 21.66 1.46 22.13
N THR A 334 21.28 1.65 23.39
CA THR A 334 21.32 0.64 24.45
C THR A 334 19.90 0.31 24.95
N PRO A 335 19.57 -0.95 25.26
CA PRO A 335 18.28 -1.28 25.88
C PRO A 335 18.17 -0.71 27.29
N LYS A 336 16.98 -0.22 27.63
CA LYS A 336 16.62 0.23 28.97
C LYS A 336 15.32 -0.48 29.38
N ASN A 337 15.43 -1.41 30.33
CA ASN A 337 14.26 -2.08 30.89
C ASN A 337 13.66 -1.20 32.00
N GLU A 338 12.54 -0.55 31.75
CA GLU A 338 11.76 0.12 32.80
C GLU A 338 10.51 -0.71 33.14
N THR A 339 10.49 -1.27 34.35
CA THR A 339 9.30 -1.93 34.89
C THR A 339 8.37 -0.89 35.50
N VAL A 340 7.42 -0.38 34.72
CA VAL A 340 6.36 0.51 35.24
C VAL A 340 5.00 -0.22 35.14
N LYS A 341 4.36 -0.45 36.29
CA LYS A 341 2.99 -0.99 36.42
C LYS A 341 2.74 -2.33 35.68
N LYS A 342 3.49 -3.40 36.00
CA LYS A 342 3.27 -4.80 35.55
C LYS A 342 3.29 -5.06 34.02
N LYS A 343 3.46 -4.05 33.16
CA LYS A 343 3.82 -4.22 31.75
C LYS A 343 5.32 -4.02 31.59
N LYS A 344 6.03 -5.02 31.06
CA LYS A 344 7.42 -4.85 30.62
C LYS A 344 7.39 -3.97 29.37
N ASN A 345 7.60 -2.66 29.52
CA ASN A 345 7.84 -1.79 28.38
C ASN A 345 9.34 -1.83 28.08
N VAL A 346 9.69 -2.27 26.87
CA VAL A 346 11.08 -2.20 26.40
C VAL A 346 11.29 -0.76 25.93
N ALA A 347 12.22 -0.04 26.56
CA ALA A 347 12.66 1.26 26.08
C ALA A 347 14.09 1.14 25.55
N CYS A 348 14.48 2.04 24.66
CA CYS A 348 15.86 2.20 24.22
C CYS A 348 16.37 3.57 24.67
N ALA A 349 17.61 3.62 25.13
CA ALA A 349 18.33 4.86 25.39
C ALA A 349 19.38 5.06 24.30
N ILE A 350 19.40 6.25 23.71
CA ILE A 350 20.42 6.67 22.74
C ILE A 350 21.35 7.65 23.45
N ASN A 351 22.65 7.39 23.38
CA ASN A 351 23.69 8.23 23.98
C ASN A 351 24.74 8.60 22.94
N LEU A 352 25.38 9.77 23.08
CA LEU A 352 26.56 10.12 22.29
C LEU A 352 27.84 9.98 23.10
N PHE A 353 28.86 9.55 22.39
CA PHE A 353 30.23 9.44 22.85
C PHE A 353 31.11 10.25 21.90
N SER A 354 32.13 10.91 22.42
CA SER A 354 33.21 11.46 21.59
C SER A 354 33.94 10.29 20.94
N ALA A 355 34.13 10.33 19.62
CA ALA A 355 34.83 9.27 18.90
C ALA A 355 36.28 9.15 19.41
N ASP A 356 37.00 10.26 19.46
CA ASP A 356 38.43 10.32 19.78
C ASP A 356 38.77 9.85 21.20
N SER A 357 37.86 10.03 22.16
CA SER A 357 38.12 9.75 23.59
C SER A 357 37.28 8.60 24.17
N GLY A 358 36.25 8.15 23.46
CA GLY A 358 35.26 7.21 23.99
C GLY A 358 34.45 7.73 25.19
N ARG A 359 34.56 9.03 25.54
CA ARG A 359 33.84 9.62 26.69
C ARG A 359 32.41 9.95 26.31
N ARG A 360 31.48 9.61 27.20
CA ARG A 360 30.05 9.93 27.04
C ARG A 360 29.83 11.44 27.18
N LEU A 361 29.10 12.02 26.24
CA LEU A 361 28.67 13.42 26.32
C LEU A 361 27.48 13.54 27.28
N LEU A 362 27.59 14.45 28.25
CA LEU A 362 26.53 14.73 29.22
C LEU A 362 25.33 15.40 28.53
N ASP A 363 24.13 15.24 29.10
CA ASP A 363 22.87 15.80 28.58
C ASP A 363 22.51 15.41 27.13
N THR A 364 23.03 14.27 26.66
CA THR A 364 22.71 13.70 25.34
C THR A 364 21.81 12.47 25.39
N THR A 365 21.46 11.96 26.56
CA THR A 365 20.62 10.76 26.69
C THR A 365 19.21 11.03 26.19
N VAL A 366 18.75 10.23 25.22
CA VAL A 366 17.36 10.23 24.76
C VAL A 366 16.74 8.87 25.05
N ILE A 367 15.63 8.85 25.80
CA ILE A 367 14.88 7.63 26.08
C ILE A 367 13.68 7.57 25.14
N PHE A 368 13.60 6.50 24.38
CA PHE A 368 12.56 6.23 23.40
C PHE A 368 11.81 4.95 23.79
N PRO A 369 10.48 5.00 24.00
CA PRO A 369 9.69 3.80 24.22
C PRO A 369 9.49 3.06 22.90
N LEU A 370 9.77 1.75 22.87
CA LEU A 370 9.43 0.90 21.73
C LEU A 370 7.97 0.47 21.80
N ASP A 371 7.30 0.47 20.66
CA ASP A 371 5.96 -0.10 20.54
C ASP A 371 6.02 -1.62 20.69
N LEU A 372 5.27 -2.17 21.65
CA LEU A 372 5.19 -3.62 21.91
C LEU A 372 4.66 -4.42 20.70
N ASN A 373 3.86 -3.77 19.85
CA ASN A 373 3.30 -4.35 18.63
C ASN A 373 4.10 -3.99 17.37
N GLY A 374 5.29 -3.40 17.52
CA GLY A 374 6.18 -2.99 16.44
C GLY A 374 7.43 -3.87 16.34
N GLY A 375 8.17 -3.71 15.24
CA GLY A 375 9.42 -4.43 15.02
C GLY A 375 10.57 -3.89 15.87
N LYS A 376 11.63 -4.69 16.03
CA LYS A 376 12.88 -4.25 16.68
C LYS A 376 13.60 -3.19 15.83
N PRO A 377 14.40 -2.28 16.42
CA PRO A 377 15.28 -1.38 15.67
C PRO A 377 16.22 -2.17 14.75
N PHE A 378 16.41 -1.69 13.52
CA PHE A 378 17.24 -2.33 12.50
C PHE A 378 18.35 -1.41 11.97
N LYS A 379 18.07 -0.13 11.74
CA LYS A 379 19.08 0.86 11.31
C LYS A 379 18.93 2.17 12.08
N LEU A 380 20.07 2.83 12.30
CA LEU A 380 20.20 4.08 13.03
C LEU A 380 20.92 5.11 12.14
N TYR A 381 20.30 6.25 11.88
CA TYR A 381 20.95 7.37 11.19
C TYR A 381 20.99 8.58 12.11
N VAL A 382 22.15 9.22 12.21
CA VAL A 382 22.39 10.31 13.17
C VAL A 382 22.88 11.56 12.49
N HIS A 383 22.26 12.68 12.84
CA HIS A 383 22.68 14.01 12.44
C HIS A 383 23.08 14.82 13.66
N ALA A 384 24.39 15.01 13.84
CA ALA A 384 24.95 15.90 14.83
C ALA A 384 24.95 17.36 14.33
N PHE A 385 24.70 18.30 15.22
CA PHE A 385 24.73 19.74 14.95
C PHE A 385 25.29 20.51 16.15
N LEU A 386 25.89 21.66 15.92
CA LEU A 386 26.40 22.52 17.00
C LEU A 386 25.26 23.38 17.59
N LYS A 387 25.13 23.36 18.92
CA LYS A 387 24.22 24.27 19.65
C LYS A 387 24.88 25.64 19.80
N LYS A 388 24.10 26.63 20.24
CA LYS A 388 24.58 27.99 20.56
C LYS A 388 25.65 28.00 21.66
N ASP A 389 25.63 27.00 22.53
CA ASP A 389 26.55 26.86 23.67
C ASP A 389 27.78 25.99 23.33
N ASP A 390 28.11 25.82 22.04
CA ASP A 390 29.16 24.93 21.49
C ASP A 390 29.07 23.44 21.84
N SER A 391 28.03 23.05 22.57
CA SER A 391 27.67 21.66 22.84
C SER A 391 27.08 21.00 21.59
N VAL A 392 27.27 19.69 21.47
CA VAL A 392 26.75 18.92 20.33
C VAL A 392 25.30 18.52 20.61
N GLY A 393 24.40 18.95 19.74
CA GLY A 393 23.05 18.42 19.63
C GLY A 393 22.97 17.33 18.57
N TYR A 394 21.91 16.52 18.61
CA TYR A 394 21.69 15.54 17.57
C TYR A 394 20.20 15.26 17.32
N ARG A 395 19.94 14.75 16.13
CA ARG A 395 18.66 14.17 15.71
C ARG A 395 18.90 12.77 15.21
N VAL A 396 17.93 11.90 15.40
CA VAL A 396 18.03 10.49 15.03
C VAL A 396 16.85 10.08 14.18
N LEU A 397 17.13 9.34 13.11
CA LEU A 397 16.15 8.55 12.39
C LEU A 397 16.38 7.08 12.72
N VAL A 398 15.38 6.44 13.32
CA VAL A 398 15.38 5.01 13.63
C VAL A 398 14.48 4.30 12.63
N GLN A 399 15.02 3.30 11.96
CA GLN A 399 14.25 2.38 11.12
C GLN A 399 14.10 1.05 11.85
N THR A 400 12.86 0.57 11.97
CA THR A 400 12.55 -0.73 12.58
C THR A 400 12.37 -1.82 11.52
N GLN A 401 12.39 -3.09 11.95
CA GLN A 401 12.22 -4.25 11.08
C GLN A 401 10.87 -4.27 10.33
N ASP A 402 9.83 -3.71 10.94
CA ASP A 402 8.49 -3.58 10.37
C ASP A 402 8.32 -2.33 9.47
N HIS A 403 9.44 -1.76 9.02
CA HIS A 403 9.52 -0.61 8.11
C HIS A 403 8.93 0.70 8.68
N ALA A 404 8.83 0.84 10.01
CA ALA A 404 8.49 2.13 10.59
C ALA A 404 9.74 3.04 10.66
N LEU A 405 9.53 4.32 10.37
CA LEU A 405 10.55 5.36 10.47
C LEU A 405 10.16 6.29 11.62
N THR A 406 10.99 6.37 12.64
CA THR A 406 10.76 7.27 13.77
C THR A 406 11.85 8.33 13.83
N PHE A 407 11.43 9.59 13.83
CA PHE A 407 12.35 10.72 13.94
C PHE A 407 12.31 11.30 15.34
N ILE A 408 13.48 11.38 15.97
CA ILE A 408 13.66 11.72 17.38
C ILE A 408 14.57 12.93 17.50
N GLN A 409 14.18 13.88 18.35
CA GLN A 409 14.95 15.08 18.64
C GLN A 409 15.21 15.22 20.15
N GLN A 410 16.39 15.69 20.53
CA GLN A 410 16.69 16.09 21.92
C GLN A 410 15.68 17.16 22.42
N PRO A 411 15.16 17.06 23.66
CA PRO A 411 15.60 16.21 24.78
C PRO A 411 14.91 14.84 24.89
N GLY A 412 14.42 14.28 23.79
CA GLY A 412 13.78 12.95 23.75
C GLY A 412 12.34 12.95 23.27
N ARG A 413 11.95 13.96 22.49
CA ARG A 413 10.65 14.04 21.85
C ARG A 413 10.68 13.27 20.53
N VAL A 414 9.76 12.32 20.37
CA VAL A 414 9.42 11.78 19.05
C VAL A 414 8.72 12.89 18.28
N VAL A 415 9.33 13.33 17.19
CA VAL A 415 8.81 14.43 16.37
C VAL A 415 7.69 13.91 15.49
N TRP A 416 7.95 12.78 14.81
CA TRP A 416 6.99 12.08 13.98
C TRP A 416 7.38 10.60 13.84
N THR A 417 6.38 9.78 13.55
CA THR A 417 6.54 8.37 13.16
C THR A 417 5.79 8.16 11.86
N ARG A 418 6.45 7.52 10.88
CA ARG A 418 5.88 7.15 9.60
C ARG A 418 5.87 5.65 9.42
N GLU A 419 4.75 5.13 8.96
CA GLU A 419 4.51 3.69 8.79
C GLU A 419 4.68 3.33 7.31
N GLU A 420 5.92 3.13 6.85
CA GLU A 420 6.23 2.88 5.43
C GLU A 420 5.93 1.44 4.98
N ALA A 421 5.50 0.57 5.89
CA ALA A 421 4.96 -0.75 5.55
C ALA A 421 3.71 -0.66 4.64
N LEU A 422 2.95 0.44 4.74
CA LEU A 422 1.74 0.67 3.93
C LEU A 422 2.03 0.97 2.45
N ALA A 423 3.31 1.15 2.08
CA ALA A 423 3.73 1.21 0.68
C ALA A 423 3.55 -0.11 -0.09
N ASP A 424 3.31 -1.22 0.61
CA ASP A 424 3.15 -2.55 0.01
C ASP A 424 2.00 -3.33 0.64
N VAL A 425 0.77 -2.86 0.37
CA VAL A 425 -0.48 -3.54 0.76
C VAL A 425 -0.73 -4.72 -0.17
N VAL A 426 -0.92 -5.91 0.41
CA VAL A 426 -1.20 -7.15 -0.34
C VAL A 426 -2.70 -7.41 -0.44
N THR A 427 -3.40 -7.32 0.68
CA THR A 427 -4.86 -7.53 0.76
C THR A 427 -5.48 -6.54 1.73
N MET A 428 -6.72 -6.16 1.47
CA MET A 428 -7.51 -5.34 2.38
C MET A 428 -8.97 -5.78 2.41
N GLU A 429 -9.64 -5.50 3.52
CA GLU A 429 -11.09 -5.67 3.69
C GLU A 429 -11.67 -4.45 4.41
N MET A 430 -12.93 -4.13 4.12
CA MET A 430 -13.68 -3.11 4.86
C MET A 430 -14.70 -3.78 5.78
N VAL A 431 -14.57 -3.53 7.07
CA VAL A 431 -15.44 -4.06 8.12
C VAL A 431 -16.32 -2.94 8.66
N ASP A 432 -17.60 -3.22 8.82
CA ASP A 432 -18.54 -2.27 9.44
C ASP A 432 -18.12 -1.96 10.89
N LEU A 433 -18.38 -0.72 11.31
CA LEU A 433 -18.15 -0.29 12.69
C LEU A 433 -19.15 -0.95 13.66
N PRO A 434 -18.83 -0.97 14.98
CA PRO A 434 -19.75 -1.52 15.96
C PRO A 434 -21.04 -0.68 16.04
N LEU A 435 -22.13 -1.35 16.44
CA LEU A 435 -23.44 -0.73 16.62
C LEU A 435 -23.40 0.38 17.68
N THR A 436 -24.25 1.39 17.51
CA THR A 436 -24.46 2.40 18.55
C THR A 436 -25.18 1.79 19.75
N GLY A 437 -25.05 2.40 20.94
CA GLY A 437 -25.71 1.89 22.15
C GLY A 437 -27.22 1.74 22.00
N THR A 438 -27.87 2.65 21.26
CA THR A 438 -29.31 2.58 20.97
C THR A 438 -29.66 1.42 20.03
N GLN A 439 -28.84 1.16 19.01
CA GLN A 439 -29.03 0.01 18.11
C GLN A 439 -28.81 -1.33 18.83
N ALA A 440 -27.83 -1.39 19.73
CA ALA A 440 -27.57 -2.58 20.55
C ALA A 440 -28.75 -2.89 21.49
N GLU A 441 -29.39 -1.87 22.07
CA GLU A 441 -30.61 -2.04 22.86
C GLU A 441 -31.79 -2.55 22.02
N LEU A 442 -31.93 -2.08 20.78
CA LEU A 442 -32.94 -2.57 19.83
C LEU A 442 -32.72 -4.06 19.50
N GLU A 443 -31.49 -4.48 19.22
CA GLU A 443 -31.19 -5.91 19.01
C GLU A 443 -31.50 -6.72 20.29
N GLY A 444 -31.20 -6.16 21.47
CA GLY A 444 -31.57 -6.72 22.75
C GLY A 444 -33.08 -6.89 22.97
N GLU A 445 -33.89 -5.96 22.46
CA GLU A 445 -35.37 -5.99 22.51
C GLU A 445 -35.91 -7.22 21.76
N PHE A 446 -35.47 -7.43 20.52
CA PHE A 446 -36.02 -8.43 19.61
C PHE A 446 -35.28 -9.79 19.59
N GLY A 447 -34.02 -9.85 20.04
CA GLY A 447 -33.16 -11.03 19.86
C GLY A 447 -33.38 -12.18 20.84
N LYS A 448 -33.91 -11.92 22.04
CA LYS A 448 -34.18 -12.98 23.04
C LYS A 448 -35.64 -13.43 22.93
N LYS A 449 -35.86 -14.68 22.50
CA LYS A 449 -37.16 -15.36 22.59
C LYS A 449 -37.62 -15.33 24.05
N ALA A 450 -38.58 -14.46 24.38
CA ALA A 450 -39.20 -14.44 25.69
C ALA A 450 -40.28 -15.53 25.74
N ASP A 451 -40.42 -16.20 26.89
CA ASP A 451 -41.45 -17.21 27.11
C ASP A 451 -42.82 -16.53 27.26
N GLY A 452 -43.48 -16.29 26.12
CA GLY A 452 -44.84 -15.76 26.03
C GLY A 452 -44.95 -14.32 25.54
N LEU A 453 -46.16 -13.95 25.10
CA LEU A 453 -46.47 -12.63 24.53
C LEU A 453 -46.41 -11.50 25.57
N PHE A 454 -46.84 -11.75 26.80
CA PHE A 454 -46.89 -10.71 27.85
C PHE A 454 -45.50 -10.24 28.29
N PRO A 455 -44.52 -11.12 28.58
CA PRO A 455 -43.13 -10.71 28.83
C PRO A 455 -42.51 -9.95 27.65
N MET A 456 -42.85 -10.29 26.40
CA MET A 456 -42.37 -9.57 25.22
C MET A 456 -42.88 -8.12 25.19
N VAL A 457 -44.17 -7.92 25.47
CA VAL A 457 -44.78 -6.58 25.54
C VAL A 457 -44.17 -5.76 26.68
N LEU A 458 -44.02 -6.35 27.87
CA LEU A 458 -43.43 -5.66 29.03
C LEU A 458 -41.97 -5.27 28.75
N LYS A 459 -41.20 -6.14 28.11
CA LYS A 459 -39.82 -5.87 27.69
C LYS A 459 -39.74 -4.73 26.67
N ARG A 460 -40.63 -4.72 25.68
CA ARG A 460 -40.74 -3.63 24.70
C ARG A 460 -41.08 -2.30 25.38
N LEU A 461 -42.09 -2.27 26.24
CA LEU A 461 -42.44 -1.06 27.01
C LEU A 461 -41.27 -0.58 27.87
N SER A 462 -40.57 -1.49 28.56
CA SER A 462 -39.38 -1.15 29.35
C SER A 462 -38.29 -0.52 28.48
N SER A 463 -37.99 -1.07 27.30
CA SER A 463 -36.99 -0.51 26.39
C SER A 463 -37.40 0.87 25.87
N GLN A 464 -38.66 1.05 25.50
CA GLN A 464 -39.19 2.35 25.08
C GLN A 464 -39.13 3.42 26.18
N VAL A 465 -39.39 3.03 27.44
CA VAL A 465 -39.24 3.94 28.59
C VAL A 465 -37.78 4.33 28.82
N ILE A 466 -36.83 3.39 28.68
CA ILE A 466 -35.38 3.67 28.76
C ILE A 466 -34.97 4.67 27.68
N LEU A 467 -35.39 4.44 26.43
CA LEU A 467 -35.12 5.36 25.31
C LEU A 467 -35.74 6.75 25.54
N LEU A 468 -36.96 6.82 26.08
CA LEU A 468 -37.62 8.08 26.41
C LEU A 468 -36.86 8.83 27.52
N GLN A 469 -36.40 8.14 28.57
CA GLN A 469 -35.59 8.72 29.63
C GLN A 469 -34.26 9.27 29.07
N ALA A 470 -33.60 8.52 28.20
CA ALA A 470 -32.37 8.96 27.52
C ALA A 470 -32.62 10.19 26.64
N TRP A 471 -33.72 10.22 25.90
CA TRP A 471 -34.12 11.36 25.06
C TRP A 471 -34.40 12.62 25.90
N LEU A 472 -35.16 12.49 26.99
CA LEU A 472 -35.43 13.59 27.93
C LEU A 472 -34.13 14.12 28.56
N ALA A 473 -33.23 13.23 28.97
CA ALA A 473 -31.92 13.62 29.49
C ALA A 473 -31.07 14.36 28.45
N HIS A 474 -31.09 13.92 27.19
CA HIS A 474 -30.40 14.60 26.09
C HIS A 474 -30.99 15.98 25.81
N LEU A 475 -32.31 16.13 25.82
CA LEU A 475 -32.99 17.41 25.64
C LEU A 475 -32.66 18.39 26.77
N TRP A 476 -32.60 17.90 28.01
CA TRP A 476 -32.17 18.70 29.15
C TRP A 476 -30.71 19.13 29.02
N LYS A 477 -29.83 18.22 28.56
CA LYS A 477 -28.42 18.52 28.27
C LYS A 477 -28.28 19.59 27.19
N LEU A 478 -29.00 19.48 26.07
CA LEU A 478 -29.00 20.48 25.00
C LEU A 478 -29.47 21.86 25.50
N PHE A 479 -30.54 21.90 26.31
CA PHE A 479 -31.02 23.14 26.92
C PHE A 479 -29.99 23.76 27.87
N TYR A 480 -29.25 22.93 28.60
CA TYR A 480 -28.19 23.38 29.52
C TYR A 480 -26.93 23.85 28.77
N GLU A 481 -26.54 23.17 27.69
CA GLU A 481 -25.40 23.54 26.84
C GLU A 481 -25.67 24.81 26.02
N ALA A 482 -26.89 25.02 25.54
CA ALA A 482 -27.31 26.27 24.89
C ALA A 482 -27.19 27.50 25.82
N ARG A 483 -27.09 27.29 27.14
CA ARG A 483 -26.87 28.34 28.15
C ARG A 483 -25.40 28.65 28.43
N LYS A 484 -24.45 27.83 27.94
CA LYS A 484 -23.02 28.11 28.06
C LYS A 484 -22.48 28.82 26.80
N PRO A 485 -21.60 29.82 26.93
CA PRO A 485 -20.92 30.40 25.78
C PRO A 485 -20.07 29.33 25.08
N HIS A 486 -20.16 29.28 23.75
CA HIS A 486 -19.52 28.26 22.90
C HIS A 486 -17.99 28.23 23.06
N GLY A 487 -17.49 27.29 23.86
CA GLY A 487 -16.13 26.80 23.74
C GLY A 487 -16.12 25.61 22.78
N GLN A 488 -15.29 25.66 21.72
CA GLN A 488 -15.10 24.54 20.80
C GLN A 488 -14.54 23.31 21.55
N VAL A 489 -15.43 22.43 22.00
CA VAL A 489 -15.03 21.10 22.46
C VAL A 489 -14.80 20.26 21.22
N LYS A 490 -13.53 20.08 20.84
CA LYS A 490 -13.14 19.03 19.90
C LYS A 490 -13.37 17.70 20.62
N ASN A 491 -14.40 16.96 20.24
CA ASN A 491 -14.54 15.57 20.64
C ASN A 491 -13.38 14.81 20.01
N GLU A 492 -12.38 14.42 20.82
CA GLU A 492 -11.31 13.53 20.38
C GLU A 492 -11.94 12.17 20.03
N VAL A 493 -11.81 11.76 18.78
CA VAL A 493 -12.29 10.45 18.31
C VAL A 493 -11.38 9.38 18.90
N THR A 494 -11.91 8.60 19.84
CA THR A 494 -11.21 7.47 20.45
C THR A 494 -11.75 6.15 19.91
N ILE A 495 -10.91 5.11 19.85
CA ILE A 495 -11.29 3.78 19.35
C ILE A 495 -12.53 3.24 20.08
N GLU A 496 -12.71 3.59 21.36
CA GLU A 496 -13.81 3.12 22.21
C GLU A 496 -15.14 3.85 21.95
N THR A 497 -15.11 5.03 21.33
CA THR A 497 -16.31 5.82 21.01
C THR A 497 -16.75 5.68 19.54
N LEU A 498 -15.95 4.99 18.74
CA LEU A 498 -16.21 4.77 17.32
C LEU A 498 -17.42 3.85 17.17
N SER A 499 -18.45 4.33 16.47
CA SER A 499 -19.68 3.57 16.18
C SER A 499 -20.16 3.86 14.76
N ARG A 500 -20.96 2.94 14.23
CA ARG A 500 -21.51 2.99 12.88
C ARG A 500 -22.42 4.21 12.70
N ASP A 501 -22.25 4.91 11.59
CA ASP A 501 -23.14 5.97 11.13
C ASP A 501 -24.41 5.39 10.48
N GLU A 502 -25.47 6.20 10.38
CA GLU A 502 -26.78 5.76 9.86
C GLU A 502 -26.67 5.16 8.44
N PHE A 503 -25.86 5.77 7.58
CA PHE A 503 -25.65 5.34 6.20
C PHE A 503 -24.47 4.37 6.01
N ASN A 504 -23.79 3.98 7.09
CA ASN A 504 -22.63 3.08 7.06
C ASN A 504 -21.55 3.50 6.04
N LEU A 505 -21.28 4.81 5.95
CA LEU A 505 -20.25 5.38 5.08
C LEU A 505 -18.87 5.33 5.74
N GLN A 506 -18.83 5.23 7.08
CA GLN A 506 -17.60 5.08 7.85
C GLN A 506 -17.38 3.60 8.20
N LYS A 507 -16.26 3.05 7.75
CA LYS A 507 -15.89 1.64 7.95
C LYS A 507 -14.46 1.53 8.47
N MET A 508 -14.16 0.42 9.14
CA MET A 508 -12.81 0.05 9.50
C MET A 508 -12.14 -0.63 8.31
N MET A 509 -11.06 -0.05 7.80
CA MET A 509 -10.24 -0.67 6.77
C MET A 509 -9.17 -1.52 7.44
N VAL A 510 -9.20 -2.82 7.19
CA VAL A 510 -8.20 -3.77 7.69
C VAL A 510 -7.23 -4.06 6.55
N MET A 511 -6.02 -3.53 6.64
CA MET A 511 -4.99 -3.69 5.62
C MET A 511 -3.88 -4.61 6.11
N VAL A 512 -3.41 -5.50 5.23
CA VAL A 512 -2.31 -6.43 5.49
C VAL A 512 -1.18 -6.14 4.52
N THR A 513 0.02 -5.91 5.06
CA THR A 513 1.22 -5.56 4.28
C THR A 513 2.10 -6.78 4.05
N ALA A 514 2.94 -6.71 3.01
CA ALA A 514 3.88 -7.78 2.66
C ALA A 514 4.91 -8.06 3.79
N SER A 515 5.19 -7.05 4.63
CA SER A 515 6.08 -7.19 5.80
C SER A 515 5.45 -7.93 6.98
N GLY A 516 4.20 -8.41 6.87
CA GLY A 516 3.50 -9.10 7.97
C GLY A 516 2.89 -8.15 9.01
N LYS A 517 2.64 -6.88 8.67
CA LYS A 517 2.00 -5.91 9.56
C LYS A 517 0.53 -5.71 9.17
N LEU A 518 -0.32 -5.64 10.18
CA LEU A 518 -1.75 -5.38 10.05
C LEU A 518 -2.07 -3.99 10.59
N PHE A 519 -2.94 -3.28 9.89
CA PHE A 519 -3.42 -1.96 10.26
C PHE A 519 -4.94 -1.93 10.27
N GLY A 520 -5.50 -1.30 11.29
CA GLY A 520 -6.89 -0.83 11.29
C GLY A 520 -6.92 0.66 11.07
N ILE A 521 -7.42 1.08 9.91
CA ILE A 521 -7.47 2.47 9.49
C ILE A 521 -8.93 2.91 9.39
N ASP A 522 -9.25 4.07 9.96
CA ASP A 522 -10.56 4.68 9.79
C ASP A 522 -10.75 5.15 8.34
N SER A 523 -11.81 4.70 7.66
CA SER A 523 -12.05 5.07 6.26
C SER A 523 -12.34 6.57 6.07
N LYS A 524 -12.84 7.28 7.09
CA LYS A 524 -13.20 8.69 6.98
C LYS A 524 -11.98 9.61 7.12
N SER A 525 -11.13 9.37 8.11
CA SER A 525 -9.98 10.23 8.41
C SER A 525 -8.65 9.72 7.86
N GLY A 526 -8.56 8.43 7.53
CA GLY A 526 -7.29 7.78 7.23
C GLY A 526 -6.39 7.58 8.45
N SER A 527 -6.86 7.85 9.67
CA SER A 527 -6.05 7.67 10.88
C SER A 527 -5.87 6.18 11.22
N ILE A 528 -4.63 5.80 11.59
CA ILE A 528 -4.32 4.45 12.05
C ILE A 528 -4.81 4.32 13.50
N LEU A 529 -5.84 3.50 13.71
CA LEU A 529 -6.44 3.26 15.02
C LEU A 529 -5.70 2.17 15.78
N TRP A 530 -5.29 1.10 15.11
CA TRP A 530 -4.50 0.03 15.71
C TRP A 530 -3.52 -0.56 14.71
N LYS A 531 -2.45 -1.16 15.24
CA LYS A 531 -1.43 -1.86 14.47
C LYS A 531 -1.01 -3.14 15.19
N HIS A 532 -0.72 -4.18 14.41
CA HIS A 532 -0.27 -5.47 14.90
C HIS A 532 0.78 -6.06 13.96
N TYR A 533 1.97 -6.35 14.48
CA TYR A 533 3.05 -6.97 13.71
C TYR A 533 3.11 -8.48 13.99
N LEU A 534 3.18 -9.28 12.92
CA LEU A 534 3.39 -10.72 13.00
C LEU A 534 4.85 -11.04 12.73
N GLU A 535 5.50 -11.67 13.72
CA GLU A 535 6.89 -12.10 13.60
C GLU A 535 7.02 -13.32 12.66
N ASN A 536 8.20 -13.48 12.05
CA ASN A 536 8.59 -14.62 11.20
C ASN A 536 7.76 -14.81 9.92
N VAL A 537 7.27 -13.72 9.33
CA VAL A 537 6.60 -13.74 8.04
C VAL A 537 7.63 -13.60 6.93
N GLN A 538 7.65 -14.55 6.00
CA GLN A 538 8.55 -14.51 4.85
C GLN A 538 8.12 -13.44 3.83
N PRO A 539 9.05 -12.75 3.14
CA PRO A 539 8.71 -11.71 2.16
C PRO A 539 7.82 -12.20 1.01
N ASN A 540 7.92 -13.49 0.66
CA ASN A 540 7.18 -14.12 -0.44
C ASN A 540 5.87 -14.78 0.02
N ALA A 541 5.44 -14.55 1.27
CA ALA A 541 4.22 -15.14 1.79
C ALA A 541 2.98 -14.63 1.04
N VAL A 542 2.01 -15.53 0.85
CA VAL A 542 0.71 -15.22 0.26
C VAL A 542 -0.32 -15.05 1.37
N PHE A 543 -1.01 -13.91 1.36
CA PHE A 543 -2.01 -13.56 2.36
C PHE A 543 -3.41 -13.68 1.78
N LYS A 544 -4.34 -14.18 2.58
CA LYS A 544 -5.78 -14.11 2.29
C LYS A 544 -6.54 -13.71 3.55
N LEU A 545 -7.11 -12.52 3.52
CA LEU A 545 -7.93 -11.98 4.58
C LEU A 545 -9.39 -12.40 4.39
N ILE A 546 -10.03 -12.88 5.45
CA ILE A 546 -11.38 -13.45 5.40
C ILE A 546 -12.20 -12.90 6.57
N VAL A 547 -13.31 -12.26 6.26
CA VAL A 547 -14.29 -11.78 7.26
C VAL A 547 -15.25 -12.92 7.61
N GLN A 548 -15.10 -13.49 8.81
CA GLN A 548 -15.96 -14.59 9.27
C GLN A 548 -17.23 -14.10 9.97
N ARG A 549 -17.11 -13.07 10.80
CA ARG A 549 -18.23 -12.47 11.54
C ARG A 549 -18.11 -10.96 11.55
N THR A 550 -19.19 -10.28 11.16
CA THR A 550 -19.31 -8.82 11.16
C THR A 550 -19.73 -8.30 12.53
N THR A 551 -19.91 -6.99 12.69
CA THR A 551 -20.37 -6.33 13.92
C THR A 551 -21.89 -6.38 14.13
N ALA A 552 -22.64 -6.99 13.22
CA ALA A 552 -24.10 -6.96 13.20
C ALA A 552 -24.79 -7.81 14.29
N HIS A 553 -24.04 -8.67 14.98
CA HIS A 553 -24.59 -9.64 15.93
C HIS A 553 -24.13 -9.32 17.35
N PHE A 554 -24.83 -8.45 18.07
CA PHE A 554 -24.59 -8.20 19.49
C PHE A 554 -25.16 -9.35 20.34
N PRO A 555 -24.40 -9.98 21.25
CA PRO A 555 -23.19 -9.51 21.92
C PRO A 555 -21.86 -10.10 21.38
N HIS A 556 -21.86 -10.81 20.25
CA HIS A 556 -20.68 -11.52 19.76
C HIS A 556 -19.66 -10.55 19.11
N PRO A 557 -18.37 -10.63 19.46
CA PRO A 557 -17.37 -9.72 18.89
C PRO A 557 -17.08 -10.04 17.41
N PRO A 558 -16.79 -9.05 16.55
CA PRO A 558 -16.43 -9.30 15.17
C PRO A 558 -15.13 -10.11 15.07
N GLN A 559 -15.00 -10.92 14.02
CA GLN A 559 -13.89 -11.85 13.84
C GLN A 559 -13.43 -11.90 12.38
N CYS A 560 -12.14 -11.66 12.18
CA CYS A 560 -11.45 -11.86 10.92
C CYS A 560 -10.38 -12.96 11.08
N THR A 561 -10.15 -13.69 9.98
CA THR A 561 -9.12 -14.72 9.90
C THR A 561 -8.19 -14.37 8.75
N LEU A 562 -6.90 -14.27 9.06
CA LEU A 562 -5.83 -14.12 8.09
C LEU A 562 -5.17 -15.49 7.87
N LEU A 563 -5.22 -15.97 6.63
CA LEU A 563 -4.46 -17.14 6.18
C LEU A 563 -3.12 -16.64 5.60
N ILE A 564 -2.02 -17.10 6.17
CA ILE A 564 -0.66 -16.79 5.72
C ILE A 564 -0.07 -18.08 5.19
N LYS A 565 0.27 -18.13 3.91
CA LYS A 565 0.91 -19.27 3.27
C LYS A 565 2.34 -18.91 2.89
N ASP A 566 3.30 -19.65 3.40
CA ASP A 566 4.67 -19.55 2.94
C ASP A 566 4.81 -20.21 1.56
N LYS A 567 5.49 -19.53 0.64
CA LYS A 567 5.63 -19.98 -0.75
C LYS A 567 6.68 -21.08 -0.87
N ASP A 568 7.72 -21.04 -0.05
CA ASP A 568 8.86 -21.96 -0.16
C ASP A 568 8.55 -23.30 0.52
N THR A 569 8.01 -23.26 1.74
CA THR A 569 7.62 -24.48 2.47
C THR A 569 6.21 -24.97 2.10
N GLY A 570 5.36 -24.10 1.55
CA GLY A 570 3.95 -24.40 1.27
C GLY A 570 3.05 -24.45 2.51
N LEU A 571 3.62 -24.41 3.72
CA LEU A 571 2.89 -24.45 4.98
C LEU A 571 2.09 -23.18 5.19
N ALA A 572 0.95 -23.31 5.87
CA ALA A 572 0.08 -22.18 6.15
C ALA A 572 -0.21 -22.04 7.65
N SER A 573 -0.36 -20.81 8.11
CA SER A 573 -0.81 -20.47 9.46
C SER A 573 -2.10 -19.66 9.41
N LEU A 574 -2.93 -19.83 10.44
CA LEU A 574 -4.15 -19.05 10.64
C LEU A 574 -3.96 -18.08 11.79
N HIS A 575 -4.25 -16.82 11.54
CA HIS A 575 -4.25 -15.77 12.55
C HIS A 575 -5.66 -15.18 12.69
N VAL A 576 -6.29 -15.45 13.83
CA VAL A 576 -7.67 -15.02 14.12
C VAL A 576 -7.63 -13.83 15.07
N PHE A 577 -8.29 -12.73 14.69
CA PHE A 577 -8.26 -11.49 15.44
C PHE A 577 -9.57 -10.70 15.32
N ASN A 578 -9.75 -9.76 16.25
CA ASN A 578 -10.84 -8.80 16.19
C ASN A 578 -10.42 -7.60 15.30
N PRO A 579 -11.11 -7.33 14.17
CA PRO A 579 -10.74 -6.29 13.23
C PRO A 579 -10.93 -4.86 13.75
N ILE A 580 -11.70 -4.65 14.82
CA ILE A 580 -11.96 -3.30 15.37
C ILE A 580 -10.84 -2.87 16.32
N PHE A 581 -10.30 -3.80 17.11
CA PHE A 581 -9.30 -3.51 18.15
C PHE A 581 -7.90 -4.07 17.84
N GLY A 582 -7.76 -4.92 16.82
CA GLY A 582 -6.48 -5.57 16.47
C GLY A 582 -6.00 -6.62 17.46
N ARG A 583 -6.83 -7.02 18.43
CA ARG A 583 -6.47 -8.03 19.44
C ARG A 583 -6.70 -9.43 18.90
N LYS A 584 -5.74 -10.33 19.14
CA LYS A 584 -5.89 -11.76 18.86
C LYS A 584 -7.12 -12.31 19.60
N SER A 585 -7.93 -13.08 18.90
CA SER A 585 -9.12 -13.70 19.48
C SER A 585 -8.73 -14.80 20.47
N HIS A 586 -9.58 -15.07 21.47
CA HIS A 586 -9.36 -16.15 22.44
C HIS A 586 -9.49 -17.56 21.83
N ILE A 587 -10.10 -17.65 20.65
CA ILE A 587 -10.28 -18.92 19.92
C ILE A 587 -8.94 -19.33 19.31
N ALA A 588 -8.44 -20.49 19.72
CA ALA A 588 -7.24 -21.07 19.13
C ALA A 588 -7.58 -21.65 17.73
N PRO A 589 -6.91 -21.20 16.65
CA PRO A 589 -7.09 -21.80 15.34
C PRO A 589 -6.47 -23.21 15.30
N PRO A 590 -6.94 -24.09 14.40
CA PRO A 590 -6.35 -25.41 14.21
C PRO A 590 -4.91 -25.29 13.68
N ALA A 591 -4.02 -26.16 14.17
CA ALA A 591 -2.69 -26.31 13.58
C ALA A 591 -2.83 -26.98 12.20
N LEU A 592 -2.15 -26.42 11.20
CA LEU A 592 -2.16 -26.91 9.82
C LEU A 592 -0.80 -27.56 9.52
N PRO A 593 -0.64 -28.88 9.76
CA PRO A 593 0.65 -29.55 9.59
C PRO A 593 1.03 -29.78 8.12
N ARG A 594 0.11 -29.51 7.19
CA ARG A 594 0.24 -29.80 5.77
C ARG A 594 0.07 -28.53 4.93
N PRO A 595 0.67 -28.49 3.74
CA PRO A 595 0.46 -27.40 2.79
C PRO A 595 -1.02 -27.27 2.41
N ILE A 596 -1.52 -26.04 2.44
CA ILE A 596 -2.89 -25.73 2.03
C ILE A 596 -2.91 -25.34 0.56
N LEU A 597 -3.80 -25.98 -0.21
CA LEU A 597 -3.98 -25.73 -1.64
C LEU A 597 -4.98 -24.60 -1.89
N GLN A 598 -6.13 -24.63 -1.22
CA GLN A 598 -7.23 -23.68 -1.43
C GLN A 598 -8.00 -23.43 -0.14
N SER A 599 -8.68 -22.29 -0.08
CA SER A 599 -9.64 -21.95 0.96
C SER A 599 -10.95 -21.41 0.39
N LEU A 600 -12.07 -21.82 1.00
CA LEU A 600 -13.42 -21.43 0.62
C LEU A 600 -14.20 -20.96 1.85
N LEU A 601 -14.76 -19.75 1.79
CA LEU A 601 -15.67 -19.25 2.82
C LEU A 601 -17.10 -19.64 2.44
N LEU A 602 -17.77 -20.41 3.28
CA LEU A 602 -19.17 -20.78 3.09
C LEU A 602 -20.10 -19.71 3.72
N PRO A 603 -21.30 -19.51 3.14
CA PRO A 603 -22.33 -18.68 3.75
C PRO A 603 -22.99 -19.35 4.97
N VAL A 604 -22.69 -20.62 5.23
CA VAL A 604 -23.18 -21.41 6.37
C VAL A 604 -22.63 -20.82 7.67
N ILE A 605 -23.51 -20.69 8.65
CA ILE A 605 -23.25 -19.97 9.88
C ILE A 605 -23.36 -20.93 11.07
N ASP A 606 -22.41 -20.86 12.00
CA ASP A 606 -22.46 -21.56 13.27
C ASP A 606 -23.42 -20.88 14.28
N GLN A 607 -23.65 -21.51 15.43
CA GLN A 607 -24.45 -21.00 16.56
C GLN A 607 -23.97 -19.62 17.04
N ASP A 608 -22.67 -19.35 16.92
CA ASP A 608 -22.03 -18.07 17.27
C ASP A 608 -22.02 -17.07 16.11
N TYR A 609 -22.82 -17.26 15.07
CA TYR A 609 -22.88 -16.38 13.90
C TYR A 609 -21.56 -16.26 13.10
N ALA A 610 -20.68 -17.26 13.20
CA ALA A 610 -19.42 -17.31 12.45
C ALA A 610 -19.59 -18.11 11.15
N LYS A 611 -19.17 -17.52 10.02
CA LYS A 611 -19.13 -18.22 8.73
C LYS A 611 -18.06 -19.31 8.72
N VAL A 612 -18.37 -20.45 8.12
CA VAL A 612 -17.48 -21.62 8.07
C VAL A 612 -16.43 -21.46 6.96
N LEU A 613 -15.16 -21.56 7.34
CA LEU A 613 -14.01 -21.60 6.43
C LEU A 613 -13.58 -23.05 6.19
N LEU A 614 -13.57 -23.48 4.93
CA LEU A 614 -13.02 -24.77 4.53
C LEU A 614 -11.62 -24.57 3.93
N LEU A 615 -10.66 -25.40 4.37
CA LEU A 615 -9.30 -25.42 3.86
C LEU A 615 -9.01 -26.80 3.31
N VAL A 616 -8.46 -26.87 2.10
CA VAL A 616 -8.10 -28.12 1.42
C VAL A 616 -6.60 -28.32 1.50
N ASP A 617 -6.17 -29.46 2.02
CA ASP A 617 -4.75 -29.84 2.13
C ASP A 617 -4.20 -30.53 0.88
N ASP A 618 -2.92 -30.88 0.91
CA ASP A 618 -2.20 -31.60 -0.14
C ASP A 618 -2.70 -33.04 -0.39
N GLN A 619 -3.35 -33.65 0.61
CA GLN A 619 -4.01 -34.96 0.53
C GLN A 619 -5.47 -34.86 0.12
N TYR A 620 -5.94 -33.67 -0.25
CA TYR A 620 -7.32 -33.39 -0.61
C TYR A 620 -8.32 -33.70 0.52
N LYS A 621 -7.89 -33.61 1.78
CA LYS A 621 -8.75 -33.60 2.97
C LYS A 621 -9.11 -32.17 3.32
N VAL A 622 -10.31 -32.02 3.86
CA VAL A 622 -10.86 -30.71 4.21
C VAL A 622 -10.85 -30.50 5.71
N THR A 623 -10.24 -29.42 6.17
CA THR A 623 -10.36 -28.95 7.54
C THR A 623 -11.36 -27.79 7.59
N ALA A 624 -12.38 -27.92 8.44
CA ALA A 624 -13.38 -26.87 8.67
C ALA A 624 -12.99 -26.01 9.88
N PHE A 625 -13.20 -24.69 9.79
CA PHE A 625 -12.99 -23.75 10.88
C PHE A 625 -14.11 -22.70 10.93
N PRO A 626 -14.91 -22.62 12.01
CA PRO A 626 -14.90 -23.44 13.23
C PRO A 626 -15.33 -24.91 13.00
N SER A 627 -14.84 -25.83 13.83
CA SER A 627 -15.14 -27.28 13.75
C SER A 627 -16.08 -27.73 14.89
N THR A 628 -17.20 -27.03 15.10
CA THR A 628 -18.20 -27.41 16.11
C THR A 628 -19.05 -28.59 15.62
N LYS A 629 -19.68 -29.32 16.56
CA LYS A 629 -20.53 -30.48 16.21
C LYS A 629 -21.69 -30.09 15.28
N ASN A 630 -22.26 -28.91 15.49
CA ASN A 630 -23.34 -28.38 14.65
C ASN A 630 -22.87 -28.13 13.21
N VAL A 631 -21.72 -27.48 13.04
CA VAL A 631 -21.12 -27.25 11.73
C VAL A 631 -20.81 -28.56 11.02
N LEU A 632 -20.25 -29.54 11.72
CA LEU A 632 -19.95 -30.85 11.13
C LEU A 632 -21.23 -31.57 10.64
N GLN A 633 -22.32 -31.51 11.41
CA GLN A 633 -23.60 -32.09 11.00
C GLN A 633 -24.16 -31.36 9.76
N GLN A 634 -24.15 -30.03 9.76
CA GLN A 634 -24.59 -29.22 8.62
C GLN A 634 -23.75 -29.51 7.35
N LEU A 635 -22.43 -29.67 7.51
CA LEU A 635 -21.54 -30.03 6.41
C LEU A 635 -21.84 -31.44 5.89
N GLN A 636 -22.20 -32.40 6.74
CA GLN A 636 -22.59 -33.74 6.32
C GLN A 636 -23.90 -33.75 5.52
N GLU A 637 -24.84 -32.88 5.87
CA GLU A 637 -26.11 -32.71 5.16
C GLU A 637 -25.91 -32.02 3.79
N MET A 638 -25.01 -31.02 3.72
CA MET A 638 -24.74 -30.23 2.51
C MET A 638 -23.50 -30.66 1.70
N ALA A 639 -22.84 -31.76 2.07
CA ALA A 639 -21.57 -32.15 1.46
C ALA A 639 -21.65 -32.25 -0.07
N SER A 640 -22.72 -32.87 -0.58
CA SER A 640 -22.90 -33.09 -2.02
C SER A 640 -23.09 -31.81 -2.85
N SER A 641 -23.39 -30.66 -2.22
CA SER A 641 -23.54 -29.37 -2.89
C SER A 641 -22.29 -28.48 -2.79
N ILE A 642 -21.24 -28.91 -2.10
CA ILE A 642 -20.00 -28.14 -1.93
C ILE A 642 -18.97 -28.67 -2.93
N PHE A 643 -18.49 -27.76 -3.78
CA PHE A 643 -17.50 -28.03 -4.81
C PHE A 643 -16.27 -27.14 -4.62
N PHE A 644 -15.10 -27.69 -4.92
CA PHE A 644 -13.82 -27.02 -4.95
C PHE A 644 -13.25 -27.08 -6.37
N TYR A 645 -12.42 -26.11 -6.72
CA TYR A 645 -11.67 -26.12 -7.97
C TYR A 645 -10.21 -25.77 -7.68
N LEU A 646 -9.30 -26.65 -8.06
CA LEU A 646 -7.88 -26.47 -7.90
C LEU A 646 -7.24 -26.15 -9.25
N ILE A 647 -6.39 -25.13 -9.25
CA ILE A 647 -5.69 -24.66 -10.45
C ILE A 647 -4.20 -24.86 -10.23
N ARG A 648 -3.58 -25.67 -11.09
CA ARG A 648 -2.13 -25.87 -11.17
C ARG A 648 -1.63 -25.22 -12.45
N SER A 649 -1.18 -23.97 -12.33
CA SER A 649 -0.76 -23.15 -13.47
C SER A 649 0.54 -23.62 -14.12
N ASP A 650 1.39 -24.34 -13.37
CA ASP A 650 2.62 -24.99 -13.82
C ASP A 650 2.34 -26.18 -14.76
N GLN A 651 1.30 -26.97 -14.45
CA GLN A 651 0.88 -28.13 -15.24
C GLN A 651 -0.24 -27.81 -16.24
N GLY A 652 -0.79 -26.59 -16.21
CA GLY A 652 -1.95 -26.20 -17.01
C GLY A 652 -3.23 -26.97 -16.63
N ASN A 653 -3.31 -27.51 -15.40
CA ASN A 653 -4.38 -28.40 -14.98
C ASN A 653 -5.40 -27.66 -14.10
N LEU A 654 -6.68 -27.71 -14.48
CA LEU A 654 -7.82 -27.29 -13.69
C LEU A 654 -8.62 -28.52 -13.30
N SER A 655 -8.81 -28.73 -12.00
CA SER A 655 -9.50 -29.92 -11.49
C SER A 655 -10.59 -29.53 -10.51
N GLY A 656 -11.75 -30.19 -10.61
CA GLY A 656 -12.88 -29.98 -9.71
C GLY A 656 -13.07 -31.14 -8.76
N PHE A 657 -13.39 -30.82 -7.51
CA PHE A 657 -13.60 -31.78 -6.44
C PHE A 657 -14.95 -31.57 -5.73
N ARG A 658 -15.62 -32.65 -5.34
CA ARG A 658 -16.80 -32.63 -4.46
C ARG A 658 -16.39 -32.91 -3.03
N LEU A 659 -17.08 -32.30 -2.06
CA LEU A 659 -16.98 -32.69 -0.67
C LEU A 659 -17.78 -33.98 -0.39
N ARG A 660 -17.18 -34.95 0.31
CA ARG A 660 -17.85 -36.13 0.84
C ARG A 660 -18.25 -35.93 2.30
N LYS A 661 -19.15 -36.79 2.80
CA LYS A 661 -19.66 -36.72 4.19
C LYS A 661 -18.58 -36.93 5.26
N ASP A 662 -17.48 -37.59 4.91
CA ASP A 662 -16.32 -37.81 5.77
C ASP A 662 -15.30 -36.65 5.73
N LEU A 663 -15.64 -35.54 5.07
CA LEU A 663 -14.74 -34.40 4.80
C LEU A 663 -13.51 -34.74 3.94
N SER A 664 -13.54 -35.88 3.26
CA SER A 664 -12.65 -36.13 2.13
C SER A 664 -13.21 -35.44 0.89
N THR A 665 -12.38 -35.28 -0.13
CA THR A 665 -12.85 -34.82 -1.44
C THR A 665 -12.70 -35.90 -2.49
N GLU A 666 -13.57 -35.85 -3.50
CA GLU A 666 -13.48 -36.70 -4.68
C GLU A 666 -13.38 -35.85 -5.94
N ARG A 667 -12.50 -36.23 -6.86
CA ARG A 667 -12.33 -35.52 -8.12
C ARG A 667 -13.47 -35.86 -9.07
N ILE A 668 -14.15 -34.85 -9.60
CA ILE A 668 -15.30 -34.98 -10.52
C ILE A 668 -14.89 -34.71 -11.96
N TRP A 669 -14.14 -33.64 -12.19
CA TRP A 669 -13.78 -33.19 -13.52
C TRP A 669 -12.33 -32.70 -13.55
N GLU A 670 -11.75 -32.72 -14.76
CA GLU A 670 -10.39 -32.30 -15.03
C GLU A 670 -10.34 -31.70 -16.43
N VAL A 671 -9.77 -30.49 -16.54
CA VAL A 671 -9.53 -29.77 -17.79
C VAL A 671 -8.05 -29.47 -17.86
N VAL A 672 -7.37 -30.02 -18.86
CA VAL A 672 -5.93 -29.84 -19.07
C VAL A 672 -5.71 -28.93 -20.27
N LEU A 673 -5.01 -27.82 -20.04
CA LEU A 673 -4.58 -26.88 -21.06
C LEU A 673 -3.10 -27.14 -21.39
N PRO A 674 -2.73 -27.24 -22.68
CA PRO A 674 -1.36 -27.58 -23.08
C PRO A 674 -0.39 -26.44 -22.75
N THR A 675 0.51 -26.69 -21.79
CA THR A 675 1.51 -25.71 -21.31
C THR A 675 2.59 -25.38 -22.32
N GLU A 676 2.80 -26.25 -23.32
CA GLU A 676 3.71 -26.00 -24.45
C GLU A 676 3.28 -24.79 -25.28
N VAL A 677 1.97 -24.55 -25.38
CA VAL A 677 1.39 -23.51 -26.25
C VAL A 677 0.88 -22.33 -25.44
N GLN A 678 0.29 -22.56 -24.27
CA GLN A 678 -0.33 -21.51 -23.47
C GLN A 678 -0.15 -21.72 -21.96
N LYS A 679 -0.04 -20.63 -21.22
CA LYS A 679 0.13 -20.61 -19.77
C LYS A 679 -1.03 -19.87 -19.11
N ILE A 680 -1.54 -20.42 -18.01
CA ILE A 680 -2.58 -19.77 -17.20
C ILE A 680 -1.95 -18.60 -16.45
N VAL A 681 -2.49 -17.40 -16.65
CA VAL A 681 -2.00 -16.16 -16.02
C VAL A 681 -2.88 -15.78 -14.84
N ALA A 682 -4.19 -15.84 -14.99
CA ALA A 682 -5.12 -15.45 -13.96
C ALA A 682 -6.46 -16.19 -14.07
N VAL A 683 -7.11 -16.40 -12.91
CA VAL A 683 -8.42 -17.04 -12.82
C VAL A 683 -9.25 -16.31 -11.77
N ASN A 684 -10.38 -15.74 -12.18
CA ASN A 684 -11.30 -15.06 -11.27
C ASN A 684 -12.73 -15.60 -11.44
N GLY A 685 -13.36 -15.90 -10.30
CA GLY A 685 -14.80 -16.08 -10.21
C GLY A 685 -15.52 -14.78 -9.89
N LYS A 686 -16.84 -14.82 -9.87
CA LYS A 686 -17.67 -13.70 -9.41
C LYS A 686 -17.47 -13.47 -7.91
N ARG A 687 -17.72 -12.25 -7.46
CA ARG A 687 -17.67 -11.92 -6.03
C ARG A 687 -18.86 -12.57 -5.31
N PRO A 688 -18.65 -13.34 -4.22
CA PRO A 688 -19.75 -14.02 -3.52
C PRO A 688 -20.80 -13.08 -2.90
N ASN A 689 -20.43 -11.84 -2.60
CA ASN A 689 -21.29 -10.83 -1.99
C ASN A 689 -22.01 -9.95 -3.03
N GLU A 690 -21.87 -10.24 -4.32
CA GLU A 690 -22.53 -9.50 -5.39
C GLU A 690 -24.00 -9.95 -5.52
N HIS A 691 -24.90 -8.98 -5.56
CA HIS A 691 -26.31 -9.19 -5.87
C HIS A 691 -26.66 -8.58 -7.22
N VAL A 692 -27.57 -9.25 -7.95
CA VAL A 692 -28.08 -8.81 -9.25
C VAL A 692 -29.56 -8.49 -9.11
N HIS A 693 -29.92 -7.21 -9.27
CA HIS A 693 -31.30 -6.76 -9.11
C HIS A 693 -32.21 -7.25 -10.24
N SER A 694 -31.79 -7.07 -11.50
CA SER A 694 -32.59 -7.47 -12.68
C SER A 694 -32.03 -8.73 -13.36
N GLN A 695 -32.88 -9.75 -13.47
CA GLN A 695 -32.59 -11.03 -14.11
C GLN A 695 -32.58 -10.96 -15.65
N GLY A 696 -33.24 -9.96 -16.22
CA GLY A 696 -33.30 -9.75 -17.67
C GLY A 696 -33.15 -8.28 -18.03
N ARG A 697 -32.96 -8.03 -19.33
CA ARG A 697 -32.93 -6.70 -19.93
C ARG A 697 -34.14 -6.54 -20.84
N VAL A 698 -34.86 -5.43 -20.69
CA VAL A 698 -36.00 -5.12 -21.56
C VAL A 698 -35.48 -4.65 -22.91
N MET A 699 -36.03 -5.22 -23.98
CA MET A 699 -35.75 -4.90 -25.38
C MET A 699 -36.74 -3.84 -25.90
N GLY A 700 -36.46 -3.23 -27.05
CA GLY A 700 -37.29 -2.16 -27.61
C GLY A 700 -38.74 -2.59 -27.86
N ASP A 701 -38.93 -3.82 -28.32
CA ASP A 701 -40.24 -4.45 -28.57
C ASP A 701 -40.99 -4.87 -27.30
N ARG A 702 -40.50 -4.48 -26.11
CA ARG A 702 -41.00 -4.88 -24.78
C ARG A 702 -40.78 -6.37 -24.45
N SER A 703 -40.05 -7.10 -25.27
CA SER A 703 -39.59 -8.43 -24.90
C SER A 703 -38.49 -8.34 -23.83
N VAL A 704 -38.18 -9.47 -23.19
CA VAL A 704 -37.13 -9.54 -22.17
C VAL A 704 -36.05 -10.50 -22.63
N LEU A 705 -34.82 -10.03 -22.66
CA LEU A 705 -33.64 -10.85 -22.88
C LEU A 705 -33.03 -11.23 -21.52
N TYR A 706 -33.12 -12.50 -21.16
CA TYR A 706 -32.67 -12.99 -19.86
C TYR A 706 -31.16 -13.16 -19.80
N LYS A 707 -30.56 -12.69 -18.69
CA LYS A 707 -29.12 -12.78 -18.44
C LYS A 707 -28.76 -14.19 -18.00
N TYR A 708 -27.61 -14.70 -18.47
CA TYR A 708 -27.08 -15.97 -17.97
C TYR A 708 -26.25 -15.74 -16.70
N LEU A 709 -26.87 -16.01 -15.54
CA LEU A 709 -26.30 -15.71 -14.22
C LEU A 709 -25.77 -16.95 -13.51
N ASN A 710 -24.78 -17.63 -14.10
CA ASN A 710 -24.13 -18.74 -13.44
C ASN A 710 -23.24 -18.25 -12.26
N PRO A 711 -23.54 -18.60 -10.99
CA PRO A 711 -22.75 -18.16 -9.83
C PRO A 711 -21.39 -18.87 -9.74
N ASN A 712 -21.26 -20.04 -10.36
CA ASN A 712 -20.07 -20.88 -10.31
C ASN A 712 -19.16 -20.70 -11.54
N LEU A 713 -19.41 -19.68 -12.36
CA LEU A 713 -18.64 -19.42 -13.58
C LEU A 713 -17.27 -18.85 -13.23
N LEU A 714 -16.23 -19.45 -13.81
CA LEU A 714 -14.84 -19.02 -13.69
C LEU A 714 -14.38 -18.47 -15.04
N ALA A 715 -13.76 -17.30 -15.01
CA ALA A 715 -13.07 -16.76 -16.17
C ALA A 715 -11.57 -17.06 -16.03
N VAL A 716 -11.05 -17.86 -16.94
CA VAL A 716 -9.65 -18.34 -16.99
C VAL A 716 -8.97 -17.64 -18.15
N VAL A 717 -7.88 -16.93 -17.86
CA VAL A 717 -7.09 -16.21 -18.86
C VAL A 717 -5.76 -16.92 -19.07
N THR A 718 -5.38 -17.07 -20.33
CA THR A 718 -4.14 -17.71 -20.77
C THR A 718 -3.38 -16.82 -21.73
N GLU A 719 -2.06 -16.90 -21.68
CA GLU A 719 -1.15 -16.24 -22.63
C GLU A 719 -0.34 -17.29 -23.37
N SER A 720 -0.03 -17.03 -24.64
CA SER A 720 0.83 -17.91 -25.43
C SER A 720 2.27 -17.95 -24.90
N THR A 721 2.90 -19.12 -24.97
CA THR A 721 4.33 -19.28 -24.66
C THR A 721 5.22 -18.60 -25.70
N ASP A 722 4.81 -18.64 -26.98
CA ASP A 722 5.48 -17.91 -28.04
C ASP A 722 5.18 -16.40 -27.92
N ALA A 723 6.21 -15.65 -27.55
CA ALA A 723 6.15 -14.19 -27.41
C ALA A 723 6.34 -13.45 -28.74
N HIS A 724 6.53 -14.15 -29.87
CA HIS A 724 6.73 -13.50 -31.16
C HIS A 724 5.48 -12.70 -31.56
N PRO A 725 5.60 -11.40 -31.92
CA PRO A 725 4.46 -10.51 -32.15
C PRO A 725 3.39 -11.02 -33.13
N GLU A 726 3.76 -11.81 -34.13
CA GLU A 726 2.80 -12.32 -35.12
C GLU A 726 2.04 -13.58 -34.70
N ARG A 727 2.60 -14.35 -33.75
CA ARG A 727 2.08 -15.64 -33.30
C ARG A 727 1.51 -15.59 -31.89
N ALA A 728 1.86 -14.55 -31.13
CA ALA A 728 1.36 -14.35 -29.78
C ALA A 728 -0.17 -14.23 -29.75
N PHE A 729 -0.80 -14.83 -28.74
CA PHE A 729 -2.24 -14.77 -28.54
C PHE A 729 -2.61 -14.79 -27.05
N VAL A 730 -3.81 -14.28 -26.76
CA VAL A 730 -4.44 -14.35 -25.44
C VAL A 730 -5.70 -15.19 -25.56
N GLY A 731 -5.83 -16.23 -24.72
CA GLY A 731 -7.01 -17.09 -24.66
C GLY A 731 -7.84 -16.82 -23.42
N VAL A 732 -9.16 -16.72 -23.57
CA VAL A 732 -10.14 -16.55 -22.48
C VAL A 732 -11.09 -17.74 -22.51
N PHE A 733 -11.15 -18.48 -21.41
CA PHE A 733 -12.02 -19.63 -21.21
C PHE A 733 -13.02 -19.34 -20.10
N LEU A 734 -14.32 -19.45 -20.38
CA LEU A 734 -15.37 -19.40 -19.38
C LEU A 734 -15.73 -20.83 -19.01
N VAL A 735 -15.39 -21.25 -17.79
CA VAL A 735 -15.53 -22.63 -17.31
C VAL A 735 -16.50 -22.67 -16.14
N ASP A 736 -17.45 -23.61 -16.15
CA ASP A 736 -18.29 -23.86 -14.99
C ASP A 736 -17.49 -24.62 -13.92
N GLY A 737 -17.33 -24.02 -12.73
CA GLY A 737 -16.53 -24.58 -11.63
C GLY A 737 -17.10 -25.85 -10.99
N VAL A 738 -18.36 -26.21 -11.26
CA VAL A 738 -19.01 -27.42 -10.75
C VAL A 738 -18.86 -28.58 -11.72
N THR A 739 -19.12 -28.37 -13.01
CA THR A 739 -19.11 -29.43 -14.03
C THR A 739 -17.82 -29.54 -14.83
N GLY A 740 -17.01 -28.48 -14.86
CA GLY A 740 -15.83 -28.39 -15.75
C GLY A 740 -16.19 -28.10 -17.21
N ARG A 741 -17.47 -27.88 -17.54
CA ARG A 741 -17.90 -27.57 -18.90
C ARG A 741 -17.35 -26.20 -19.31
N ILE A 742 -16.68 -26.16 -20.46
CA ILE A 742 -16.28 -24.90 -21.10
C ILE A 742 -17.53 -24.31 -21.76
N ILE A 743 -17.99 -23.18 -21.24
CA ILE A 743 -19.16 -22.45 -21.71
C ILE A 743 -18.81 -21.63 -22.95
N HIS A 744 -17.64 -21.01 -22.96
CA HIS A 744 -17.15 -20.21 -24.07
C HIS A 744 -15.63 -20.21 -24.12
N GLU A 745 -15.10 -20.14 -25.33
CA GLU A 745 -13.67 -19.99 -25.63
C GLU A 745 -13.50 -18.83 -26.61
N ALA A 746 -12.64 -17.87 -26.26
CA ALA A 746 -12.27 -16.77 -27.12
C ALA A 746 -10.75 -16.68 -27.23
N VAL A 747 -10.22 -16.61 -28.46
CA VAL A 747 -8.78 -16.50 -28.72
C VAL A 747 -8.50 -15.21 -29.48
N GLN A 748 -7.81 -14.29 -28.81
CA GLN A 748 -7.37 -13.04 -29.41
C GLN A 748 -5.97 -13.19 -29.99
N ARG A 749 -5.90 -13.20 -31.33
CA ARG A 749 -4.66 -13.34 -32.08
C ARG A 749 -3.89 -12.03 -32.11
N LYS A 750 -2.55 -12.11 -32.15
CA LYS A 750 -1.65 -10.95 -32.16
C LYS A 750 -1.89 -10.05 -30.95
N ALA A 751 -2.05 -10.68 -29.79
CA ALA A 751 -2.29 -10.05 -28.51
C ALA A 751 -1.27 -10.54 -27.49
N ARG A 752 -0.88 -9.66 -26.56
CA ARG A 752 0.05 -9.95 -25.47
C ARG A 752 -0.47 -9.32 -24.17
N GLY A 753 -0.09 -9.91 -23.04
CA GLY A 753 -0.31 -9.31 -21.73
C GLY A 753 0.60 -8.11 -21.41
N PRO A 754 0.47 -7.54 -20.20
CA PRO A 754 -0.37 -8.02 -19.10
C PRO A 754 -1.86 -7.96 -19.43
N VAL A 755 -2.62 -8.97 -19.01
CA VAL A 755 -4.08 -9.02 -19.20
C VAL A 755 -4.79 -8.69 -17.89
N HIS A 756 -5.56 -7.61 -17.89
CA HIS A 756 -6.42 -7.23 -16.77
C HIS A 756 -7.86 -7.57 -17.11
N PHE A 757 -8.61 -8.18 -16.18
CA PHE A 757 -10.01 -8.51 -16.43
C PHE A 757 -10.88 -8.45 -15.18
N VAL A 758 -12.16 -8.18 -15.41
CA VAL A 758 -13.20 -8.09 -14.38
C VAL A 758 -14.38 -8.97 -14.82
N HIS A 759 -14.85 -9.80 -13.89
CA HIS A 759 -16.01 -10.67 -14.06
C HIS A 759 -17.09 -10.27 -13.05
N SER A 760 -18.24 -9.81 -13.54
CA SER A 760 -19.36 -9.32 -12.73
C SER A 760 -20.68 -9.62 -13.43
N GLU A 761 -21.74 -9.84 -12.66
CA GLU A 761 -23.10 -10.18 -13.14
C GLU A 761 -23.14 -11.27 -14.23
N ASN A 762 -23.31 -10.87 -15.50
CA ASN A 762 -23.38 -11.72 -16.69
C ASN A 762 -22.31 -11.35 -17.73
N TRP A 763 -21.31 -10.57 -17.36
CA TRP A 763 -20.35 -9.99 -18.28
C TRP A 763 -18.90 -10.13 -17.81
N VAL A 764 -18.00 -10.18 -18.79
CA VAL A 764 -16.56 -10.21 -18.58
C VAL A 764 -15.93 -9.13 -19.47
N VAL A 765 -15.18 -8.23 -18.86
CA VAL A 765 -14.38 -7.22 -19.57
C VAL A 765 -12.92 -7.56 -19.33
N TYR A 766 -12.14 -7.66 -20.40
CA TYR A 766 -10.71 -7.90 -20.34
C TYR A 766 -9.96 -6.96 -21.29
N GLU A 767 -8.76 -6.57 -20.90
CA GLU A 767 -7.87 -5.71 -21.66
C GLU A 767 -6.58 -6.44 -22.00
N TYR A 768 -6.04 -6.16 -23.19
CA TYR A 768 -4.78 -6.71 -23.68
C TYR A 768 -4.09 -5.73 -24.64
N TRP A 769 -2.81 -5.98 -24.91
CA TRP A 769 -2.02 -5.23 -25.89
C TRP A 769 -2.07 -5.91 -27.27
N ASN A 770 -2.59 -5.22 -28.28
CA ASN A 770 -2.56 -5.69 -29.66
C ASN A 770 -1.20 -5.40 -30.29
N THR A 771 -0.45 -6.44 -30.65
CA THR A 771 0.90 -6.33 -31.21
C THR A 771 0.92 -5.89 -32.66
N LYS A 772 -0.16 -6.16 -33.43
CA LYS A 772 -0.28 -5.76 -34.84
C LYS A 772 -0.49 -4.26 -34.97
N SER A 773 -1.42 -3.70 -34.20
CA SER A 773 -1.77 -2.28 -34.23
C SER A 773 -1.02 -1.44 -33.19
N ARG A 774 -0.30 -2.08 -32.25
CA ARG A 774 0.49 -1.44 -31.19
C ARG A 774 -0.36 -0.51 -30.32
N ARG A 775 -1.48 -1.02 -29.80
CA ARG A 775 -2.42 -0.29 -28.94
C ARG A 775 -3.12 -1.22 -27.95
N ASN A 776 -3.69 -0.66 -26.88
CA ASN A 776 -4.49 -1.42 -25.92
C ASN A 776 -5.93 -1.56 -26.43
N GLU A 777 -6.52 -2.73 -26.20
CA GLU A 777 -7.87 -3.05 -26.63
C GLU A 777 -8.65 -3.67 -25.46
N PHE A 778 -9.85 -3.15 -25.20
CA PHE A 778 -10.85 -3.79 -24.35
C PHE A 778 -11.67 -4.76 -25.17
N SER A 779 -11.94 -5.94 -24.65
CA SER A 779 -12.94 -6.84 -25.19
C SER A 779 -13.97 -7.17 -24.13
N VAL A 780 -15.23 -7.13 -24.53
CA VAL A 780 -16.38 -7.35 -23.66
C VAL A 780 -17.10 -8.61 -24.11
N LEU A 781 -17.46 -9.46 -23.15
CA LEU A 781 -18.33 -10.61 -23.32
C LEU A 781 -19.59 -10.38 -22.47
N GLU A 782 -20.78 -10.57 -23.05
CA GLU A 782 -22.03 -10.67 -22.29
C GLU A 782 -22.73 -11.99 -22.60
N LEU A 783 -23.22 -12.66 -21.55
CA LEU A 783 -23.89 -13.95 -21.66
C LEU A 783 -25.39 -13.80 -21.42
N PHE A 784 -26.19 -14.35 -22.34
CA PHE A 784 -27.65 -14.35 -22.31
C PHE A 784 -28.22 -15.76 -22.46
N GLU A 785 -29.33 -16.06 -21.78
CA GLU A 785 -30.06 -17.32 -21.95
C GLU A 785 -30.96 -17.32 -23.19
N GLY A 786 -31.52 -16.15 -23.52
CA GLY A 786 -32.50 -15.96 -24.60
C GLY A 786 -33.73 -15.23 -24.11
N THR A 787 -34.86 -15.40 -24.81
CA THR A 787 -36.16 -14.78 -24.47
C THR A 787 -36.96 -15.56 -23.43
N GLU A 788 -36.59 -16.81 -23.16
CA GLU A 788 -37.24 -17.67 -22.18
C GLU A 788 -36.24 -18.09 -21.10
N LEU A 789 -36.70 -18.14 -19.84
CA LEU A 789 -35.92 -18.67 -18.72
C LEU A 789 -36.10 -20.19 -18.64
N TYR A 790 -35.01 -20.93 -18.51
CA TYR A 790 -35.10 -22.39 -18.30
C TYR A 790 -35.71 -22.71 -16.92
N ASN A 791 -35.24 -22.05 -15.86
CA ASN A 791 -35.80 -22.17 -14.52
C ASN A 791 -35.62 -20.85 -13.76
N SER A 792 -36.74 -20.26 -13.33
CA SER A 792 -36.79 -18.97 -12.64
C SER A 792 -36.48 -19.05 -11.13
N THR A 793 -36.59 -20.24 -10.54
CA THR A 793 -36.48 -20.42 -9.08
C THR A 793 -35.09 -20.80 -8.62
N VAL A 794 -34.41 -21.69 -9.36
CA VAL A 794 -33.12 -22.25 -8.95
C VAL A 794 -32.18 -22.29 -10.15
N PHE A 795 -30.95 -21.88 -9.89
CA PHE A 795 -29.81 -22.10 -10.79
C PHE A 795 -29.02 -23.31 -10.30
N SER A 796 -28.97 -24.38 -11.11
CA SER A 796 -28.13 -25.55 -10.85
C SER A 796 -27.23 -25.80 -12.06
N SER A 797 -25.91 -25.77 -11.86
CA SER A 797 -24.93 -26.07 -12.91
C SER A 797 -25.06 -27.49 -13.48
N LEU A 798 -25.68 -28.42 -12.75
CA LEU A 798 -25.83 -29.83 -13.15
C LEU A 798 -27.02 -30.06 -14.11
N ASP A 799 -28.01 -29.16 -14.09
CA ASP A 799 -29.29 -29.30 -14.80
C ASP A 799 -29.49 -28.14 -15.78
N ARG A 800 -28.47 -27.91 -16.63
CA ARG A 800 -28.47 -26.90 -17.69
C ARG A 800 -27.90 -27.47 -18.99
N PRO A 801 -28.75 -27.97 -19.90
CA PRO A 801 -28.29 -28.53 -21.16
C PRO A 801 -27.86 -27.45 -22.17
N HIS A 802 -28.58 -26.32 -22.22
CA HIS A 802 -28.37 -25.25 -23.19
C HIS A 802 -27.19 -24.35 -22.83
N LEU A 803 -26.38 -24.02 -23.84
CA LEU A 803 -25.33 -23.01 -23.71
C LEU A 803 -25.93 -21.62 -23.87
N PRO A 804 -25.40 -20.61 -23.15
CA PRO A 804 -25.82 -19.23 -23.33
C PRO A 804 -25.36 -18.68 -24.68
N GLN A 805 -26.11 -17.71 -25.19
CA GLN A 805 -25.68 -16.85 -26.28
C GLN A 805 -24.64 -15.85 -25.75
N VAL A 806 -23.44 -15.89 -26.31
CA VAL A 806 -22.35 -14.99 -25.95
C VAL A 806 -22.23 -13.90 -27.01
N LEU A 807 -22.43 -12.66 -26.60
CA LEU A 807 -22.19 -11.48 -27.43
C LEU A 807 -20.83 -10.90 -27.08
N GLN A 808 -20.07 -10.53 -28.11
CA GLN A 808 -18.73 -9.98 -27.94
C GLN A 808 -18.51 -8.74 -28.79
N GLN A 809 -17.77 -7.76 -28.26
CA GLN A 809 -17.35 -6.57 -29.00
C GLN A 809 -16.05 -6.02 -28.41
N THR A 810 -15.20 -5.48 -29.28
CA THR A 810 -13.87 -4.96 -28.93
C THR A 810 -13.82 -3.45 -29.12
N TYR A 811 -13.11 -2.76 -28.24
CA TYR A 811 -12.94 -1.31 -28.19
C TYR A 811 -11.46 -0.98 -28.02
N ILE A 812 -11.02 0.16 -28.55
CA ILE A 812 -9.66 0.66 -28.47
C ILE A 812 -9.54 1.62 -27.29
N PHE A 813 -8.50 1.44 -26.49
CA PHE A 813 -8.19 2.31 -25.36
C PHE A 813 -6.83 3.01 -25.53
N PRO A 814 -6.73 4.34 -25.38
CA PRO A 814 -5.53 5.09 -25.77
C PRO A 814 -4.37 5.04 -24.76
N SER A 815 -4.59 4.52 -23.55
CA SER A 815 -3.57 4.44 -22.48
C SER A 815 -3.40 2.98 -22.04
N PRO A 816 -2.22 2.55 -21.54
CA PRO A 816 -2.13 1.27 -20.84
C PRO A 816 -2.85 1.35 -19.49
N ILE A 817 -3.15 0.17 -18.94
CA ILE A 817 -3.90 -0.02 -17.70
C ILE A 817 -3.01 -0.73 -16.69
N THR A 818 -3.12 -0.37 -15.40
CA THR A 818 -2.40 -1.07 -14.33
C THR A 818 -3.31 -1.99 -13.53
N THR A 819 -4.59 -1.65 -13.37
CA THR A 819 -5.58 -2.43 -12.64
C THR A 819 -6.99 -2.01 -13.01
N MET A 820 -7.95 -2.92 -12.82
CA MET A 820 -9.37 -2.71 -13.11
C MET A 820 -10.22 -3.32 -12.02
N GLU A 821 -11.32 -2.66 -11.67
CA GLU A 821 -12.30 -3.19 -10.73
C GLU A 821 -13.71 -2.66 -11.02
N ALA A 822 -14.76 -3.40 -10.68
CA ALA A 822 -16.14 -2.94 -10.84
C ALA A 822 -16.71 -2.37 -9.54
N THR A 823 -17.56 -1.34 -9.65
CA THR A 823 -18.30 -0.80 -8.50
C THR A 823 -19.29 -1.83 -7.94
N LEU A 824 -19.38 -1.89 -6.61
CA LEU A 824 -20.23 -2.82 -5.87
C LEU A 824 -21.16 -2.09 -4.88
N THR A 825 -22.45 -2.41 -4.93
CA THR A 825 -23.50 -1.96 -4.00
C THR A 825 -24.28 -3.15 -3.46
N GLU A 826 -25.05 -2.96 -2.38
CA GLU A 826 -25.71 -4.06 -1.66
C GLU A 826 -26.79 -4.75 -2.50
N LYS A 827 -27.57 -4.00 -3.28
CA LYS A 827 -28.68 -4.53 -4.08
C LYS A 827 -28.36 -4.65 -5.57
N GLY A 828 -27.32 -3.96 -6.06
CA GLY A 828 -26.95 -3.97 -7.48
C GLY A 828 -28.00 -3.30 -8.37
N ILE A 829 -28.63 -2.22 -7.90
CA ILE A 829 -29.62 -1.41 -8.62
C ILE A 829 -28.93 -0.28 -9.38
N THR A 830 -27.95 0.38 -8.75
CA THR A 830 -27.22 1.50 -9.37
C THR A 830 -26.43 1.03 -10.60
N SER A 831 -26.07 1.96 -11.49
CA SER A 831 -25.28 1.61 -12.69
C SER A 831 -23.91 1.05 -12.28
N ARG A 832 -23.42 0.05 -13.03
CA ARG A 832 -22.07 -0.48 -12.82
C ARG A 832 -21.07 0.38 -13.58
N HIS A 833 -20.05 0.86 -12.88
CA HIS A 833 -18.89 1.53 -13.47
C HIS A 833 -17.66 0.63 -13.31
N LEU A 834 -16.79 0.69 -14.32
CA LEU A 834 -15.46 0.09 -14.32
C LEU A 834 -14.45 1.15 -13.88
N LEU A 835 -13.81 0.93 -12.74
CA LEU A 835 -12.73 1.77 -12.23
C LEU A 835 -11.42 1.29 -12.87
N VAL A 836 -10.76 2.16 -13.62
CA VAL A 836 -9.51 1.86 -14.35
C VAL A 836 -8.37 2.68 -13.75
N GLY A 837 -7.36 2.00 -13.23
CA GLY A 837 -6.12 2.62 -12.79
C GLY A 837 -5.19 2.86 -13.98
N LEU A 838 -4.84 4.11 -14.25
CA LEU A 838 -3.88 4.50 -15.28
C LEU A 838 -2.46 4.58 -14.70
N PRO A 839 -1.41 4.36 -15.50
CA PRO A 839 -0.02 4.48 -15.02
C PRO A 839 0.34 5.91 -14.58
N SER A 840 -0.37 6.92 -15.09
CA SER A 840 -0.24 8.31 -14.64
C SER A 840 -0.70 8.52 -13.18
N GLY A 841 -1.35 7.52 -12.59
CA GLY A 841 -1.94 7.55 -11.26
C GLY A 841 -3.34 8.15 -11.22
N ALA A 842 -3.92 8.52 -12.36
CA ALA A 842 -5.34 8.88 -12.46
C ALA A 842 -6.22 7.63 -12.43
N ILE A 843 -7.38 7.73 -11.78
CA ILE A 843 -8.36 6.64 -11.71
C ILE A 843 -9.60 7.07 -12.48
N LEU A 844 -9.87 6.36 -13.58
CA LEU A 844 -10.98 6.64 -14.48
C LEU A 844 -12.21 5.83 -14.08
N SER A 845 -13.37 6.48 -13.93
CA SER A 845 -14.66 5.81 -13.74
C SER A 845 -15.37 5.69 -15.08
N LEU A 846 -15.27 4.52 -15.72
CA LEU A 846 -15.84 4.24 -17.03
C LEU A 846 -17.22 3.57 -16.89
N PRO A 847 -18.32 4.19 -17.34
CA PRO A 847 -19.64 3.56 -17.28
C PRO A 847 -19.72 2.30 -18.16
N LYS A 848 -20.21 1.18 -17.60
CA LYS A 848 -20.34 -0.09 -18.32
C LYS A 848 -21.21 0.00 -19.58
N MET A 849 -22.13 0.97 -19.63
CA MET A 849 -23.01 1.19 -20.80
C MET A 849 -22.26 1.52 -22.10
N PHE A 850 -21.04 2.07 -22.01
CA PHE A 850 -20.21 2.29 -23.20
C PHE A 850 -19.55 1.01 -23.70
N LEU A 851 -19.37 0.04 -22.82
CA LEU A 851 -18.80 -1.27 -23.09
C LEU A 851 -19.92 -2.30 -23.24
N ASP A 852 -20.86 -2.07 -24.15
CA ASP A 852 -22.02 -2.95 -24.40
C ASP A 852 -21.85 -3.61 -25.78
N PRO A 853 -21.81 -4.95 -25.90
CA PRO A 853 -21.58 -5.63 -27.17
C PRO A 853 -22.75 -5.51 -28.16
N ARG A 854 -23.90 -4.99 -27.72
CA ARG A 854 -25.09 -4.78 -28.56
C ARG A 854 -25.09 -3.42 -29.25
N ARG A 855 -24.06 -2.59 -29.05
CA ARG A 855 -23.96 -1.27 -29.70
C ARG A 855 -23.90 -1.46 -31.22
N PRO A 856 -24.87 -0.94 -31.97
CA PRO A 856 -24.98 -1.23 -33.39
C PRO A 856 -23.97 -0.41 -34.19
N GLU A 857 -23.38 -1.01 -35.23
CA GLU A 857 -22.56 -0.27 -36.20
C GLU A 857 -23.42 0.71 -37.01
N VAL A 858 -24.64 0.29 -37.36
CA VAL A 858 -25.64 1.11 -38.05
C VAL A 858 -26.91 1.16 -37.21
N VAL A 859 -27.35 2.37 -36.87
CA VAL A 859 -28.51 2.61 -36.00
C VAL A 859 -29.80 2.13 -36.69
N THR A 860 -30.53 1.26 -36.01
CA THR A 860 -31.88 0.78 -36.38
C THR A 860 -32.95 1.38 -35.47
N GLU A 861 -34.23 1.34 -35.88
CA GLU A 861 -35.33 1.86 -35.05
C GLU A 861 -35.43 1.18 -33.69
N HIS A 862 -35.29 -0.15 -33.63
CA HIS A 862 -35.24 -0.92 -32.39
C HIS A 862 -34.08 -0.48 -31.48
N SER A 863 -32.87 -0.32 -32.04
CA SER A 863 -31.72 0.13 -31.25
C SER A 863 -31.90 1.55 -30.70
N ARG A 864 -32.61 2.41 -31.43
CA ARG A 864 -32.96 3.77 -31.00
C ARG A 864 -34.00 3.75 -29.88
N GLU A 865 -35.00 2.86 -29.96
CA GLU A 865 -35.99 2.67 -28.90
C GLU A 865 -35.34 2.19 -27.59
N GLU A 866 -34.33 1.32 -27.67
CA GLU A 866 -33.52 0.88 -26.52
C GLU A 866 -32.51 1.92 -26.01
N ASN A 867 -32.40 3.07 -26.67
CA ASN A 867 -31.38 4.09 -26.40
C ASN A 867 -29.94 3.56 -26.46
N LEU A 868 -29.65 2.65 -27.40
CA LEU A 868 -28.30 2.16 -27.62
C LEU A 868 -27.46 3.19 -28.36
N ILE A 869 -26.30 3.49 -27.78
CA ILE A 869 -25.31 4.38 -28.39
C ILE A 869 -24.67 3.62 -29.57
N PRO A 870 -24.56 4.20 -30.78
CA PRO A 870 -23.92 3.54 -31.91
C PRO A 870 -22.49 3.15 -31.57
N TYR A 871 -21.99 2.07 -32.17
CA TYR A 871 -20.64 1.58 -31.94
C TYR A 871 -19.61 2.65 -32.31
N ALA A 872 -18.76 2.96 -31.35
CA ALA A 872 -17.60 3.82 -31.54
C ALA A 872 -16.39 3.03 -31.03
N PRO A 873 -15.46 2.62 -31.90
CA PRO A 873 -14.36 1.75 -31.51
C PRO A 873 -13.40 2.46 -30.56
N GLU A 874 -13.13 3.76 -30.77
CA GLU A 874 -12.24 4.53 -29.92
C GLU A 874 -12.96 5.05 -28.68
N MET A 875 -12.43 4.69 -27.50
CA MET A 875 -12.94 5.15 -26.23
C MET A 875 -12.13 6.35 -25.73
N PRO A 876 -12.69 7.58 -25.76
CA PRO A 876 -11.95 8.77 -25.33
C PRO A 876 -11.79 8.79 -23.81
N ILE A 877 -10.61 9.21 -23.35
CA ILE A 877 -10.38 9.53 -21.94
C ILE A 877 -10.85 10.96 -21.69
N ARG A 878 -11.88 11.11 -20.86
CA ARG A 878 -12.35 12.41 -20.39
C ARG A 878 -11.83 12.66 -18.99
N THR A 879 -11.17 13.80 -18.78
CA THR A 879 -10.61 14.18 -17.47
C THR A 879 -11.69 14.37 -16.40
N GLU A 880 -12.92 14.70 -16.81
CA GLU A 880 -14.12 14.81 -15.97
C GLU A 880 -14.50 13.50 -15.28
N TRP A 881 -14.08 12.36 -15.82
CA TRP A 881 -14.36 11.03 -15.27
C TRP A 881 -13.27 10.55 -14.30
N PHE A 882 -12.24 11.36 -14.05
CA PHE A 882 -11.24 11.04 -13.05
C PHE A 882 -11.78 11.31 -11.65
N ILE A 883 -11.82 10.26 -10.82
CA ILE A 883 -12.36 10.36 -9.46
C ILE A 883 -11.39 11.03 -8.49
N ASN A 884 -10.09 11.02 -8.80
CA ASN A 884 -9.03 11.46 -7.89
C ASN A 884 -8.42 12.81 -8.27
N TYR A 885 -9.00 13.57 -9.21
CA TYR A 885 -8.57 14.93 -9.59
C TYR A 885 -7.04 15.14 -9.56
N ASN A 886 -6.48 15.85 -8.56
CA ASN A 886 -5.04 16.10 -8.39
C ASN A 886 -4.34 15.14 -7.40
N GLN A 887 -5.07 14.20 -6.81
CA GLN A 887 -4.60 13.17 -5.89
C GLN A 887 -4.16 11.90 -6.65
N THR A 888 -3.19 12.06 -7.55
CA THR A 888 -2.61 10.92 -8.30
C THR A 888 -2.04 9.87 -7.35
N VAL A 889 -2.31 8.59 -7.64
CA VAL A 889 -1.85 7.43 -6.87
C VAL A 889 -0.73 6.75 -7.64
N ALA A 890 0.50 6.79 -7.12
CA ALA A 890 1.63 6.17 -7.80
C ALA A 890 1.55 4.62 -7.74
N ARG A 891 1.87 3.97 -8.87
CA ARG A 891 1.93 2.50 -9.02
C ARG A 891 0.72 1.79 -8.41
N VAL A 892 -0.48 2.11 -8.89
CA VAL A 892 -1.72 1.48 -8.42
C VAL A 892 -1.63 -0.03 -8.66
N LYS A 893 -1.66 -0.82 -7.57
CA LYS A 893 -1.62 -2.29 -7.62
C LYS A 893 -3.02 -2.88 -7.64
N GLY A 894 -3.95 -2.29 -6.89
CA GLY A 894 -5.32 -2.75 -6.79
C GLY A 894 -6.28 -1.63 -6.44
N ILE A 895 -7.55 -1.85 -6.80
CA ILE A 895 -8.68 -1.02 -6.39
C ILE A 895 -9.63 -1.94 -5.64
N TYR A 896 -9.96 -1.57 -4.41
CA TYR A 896 -10.97 -2.23 -3.60
C TYR A 896 -12.26 -1.42 -3.62
N THR A 897 -13.39 -2.09 -3.75
CA THR A 897 -14.70 -1.46 -3.74
C THR A 897 -15.59 -2.16 -2.71
N ALA A 898 -16.18 -1.40 -1.80
CA ALA A 898 -17.11 -1.92 -0.81
C ALA A 898 -18.50 -1.28 -0.96
N PRO A 899 -19.57 -2.03 -0.72
CA PRO A 899 -20.90 -1.45 -0.62
C PRO A 899 -21.01 -0.58 0.63
N SER A 900 -21.66 0.57 0.49
CA SER A 900 -22.13 1.38 1.62
C SER A 900 -23.52 0.93 2.07
N GLY A 901 -24.07 1.52 3.14
CA GLY A 901 -25.49 1.31 3.51
C GLY A 901 -26.47 2.03 2.57
N LEU A 902 -25.97 2.89 1.67
CA LEU A 902 -26.73 3.52 0.59
C LEU A 902 -26.54 2.75 -0.71
N GLU A 903 -27.59 2.65 -1.51
CA GLU A 903 -27.53 1.95 -2.79
C GLU A 903 -26.90 2.82 -3.88
N SER A 904 -26.92 4.14 -3.73
CA SER A 904 -26.30 5.06 -4.70
C SER A 904 -24.79 5.18 -4.57
N THR A 905 -24.20 4.78 -3.43
CA THR A 905 -22.79 5.05 -3.11
C THR A 905 -21.94 3.78 -2.96
N CYS A 906 -20.74 3.84 -3.54
CA CYS A 906 -19.71 2.81 -3.43
C CYS A 906 -18.46 3.41 -2.78
N LEU A 907 -17.93 2.74 -1.75
CA LEU A 907 -16.67 3.13 -1.13
C LEU A 907 -15.52 2.57 -1.96
N VAL A 908 -14.57 3.42 -2.34
CA VAL A 908 -13.45 3.05 -3.21
C VAL A 908 -12.14 3.30 -2.48
N VAL A 909 -11.24 2.31 -2.50
CA VAL A 909 -9.87 2.45 -2.03
C VAL A 909 -8.92 1.97 -3.10
N ALA A 910 -8.12 2.88 -3.65
CA ALA A 910 -7.00 2.53 -4.50
C ALA A 910 -5.75 2.39 -3.64
N TYR A 911 -5.08 1.25 -3.73
CA TYR A 911 -3.84 0.99 -3.03
C TYR A 911 -2.74 0.59 -4.03
N GLY A 912 -1.56 1.13 -3.79
CA GLY A 912 -0.36 0.92 -4.60
C GLY A 912 0.86 1.27 -3.79
N LEU A 913 1.67 2.20 -4.28
CA LEU A 913 2.64 2.90 -3.43
C LEU A 913 1.92 3.84 -2.46
N ASP A 914 0.85 4.48 -2.94
CA ASP A 914 0.00 5.38 -2.15
C ASP A 914 -1.34 4.73 -1.85
N ILE A 915 -2.02 5.26 -0.85
CA ILE A 915 -3.39 4.90 -0.53
C ILE A 915 -4.27 6.11 -0.79
N TYR A 916 -5.33 5.91 -1.57
CA TYR A 916 -6.37 6.90 -1.83
C TYR A 916 -7.73 6.28 -1.53
N GLN A 917 -8.52 6.94 -0.69
CA GLN A 917 -9.89 6.54 -0.39
C GLN A 917 -10.83 7.64 -0.86
N THR A 918 -11.96 7.24 -1.46
CA THR A 918 -13.04 8.14 -1.85
C THR A 918 -14.38 7.41 -1.91
N ARG A 919 -15.43 8.11 -2.34
CA ARG A 919 -16.77 7.59 -2.59
C ARG A 919 -17.15 7.88 -4.03
N VAL A 920 -17.76 6.91 -4.70
CA VAL A 920 -18.22 7.04 -6.08
C VAL A 920 -19.73 6.89 -6.14
N TYR A 921 -20.37 7.69 -7.01
CA TYR A 921 -21.82 7.76 -7.18
C TYR A 921 -22.21 7.47 -8.64
N PRO A 922 -22.26 6.19 -9.08
CA PRO A 922 -22.48 5.84 -10.49
C PRO A 922 -23.75 6.45 -11.11
N SER A 923 -24.86 6.44 -10.36
CA SER A 923 -26.16 7.01 -10.77
C SER A 923 -26.49 8.34 -10.08
N LYS A 924 -25.48 9.05 -9.57
CA LYS A 924 -25.64 10.16 -8.61
C LYS A 924 -26.36 9.72 -7.32
N GLN A 925 -26.40 10.58 -6.31
CA GLN A 925 -27.04 10.28 -5.02
C GLN A 925 -28.56 10.44 -5.11
N PHE A 926 -29.27 9.37 -5.49
CA PHE A 926 -30.73 9.38 -5.63
C PHE A 926 -31.49 9.05 -4.34
N ASP A 927 -30.81 8.50 -3.33
CA ASP A 927 -31.35 8.06 -2.03
C ASP A 927 -31.01 9.02 -0.88
N VAL A 928 -30.36 10.14 -1.19
CA VAL A 928 -30.03 11.22 -0.25
C VAL A 928 -30.67 12.52 -0.72
N LEU A 929 -31.08 13.37 0.22
CA LEU A 929 -31.51 14.73 -0.10
C LEU A 929 -30.34 15.50 -0.71
N LYS A 930 -30.62 16.38 -1.67
CA LYS A 930 -29.55 17.13 -2.32
C LYS A 930 -28.78 18.01 -1.33
N ASP A 931 -27.48 18.16 -1.55
CA ASP A 931 -26.62 19.02 -0.75
C ASP A 931 -27.01 20.51 -0.87
N ASP A 932 -27.57 20.92 -2.02
CA ASP A 932 -28.04 22.28 -2.33
C ASP A 932 -29.50 22.54 -1.91
N TYR A 933 -30.06 21.73 -1.02
CA TYR A 933 -31.45 21.85 -0.60
C TYR A 933 -31.72 23.14 0.19
N ASP A 934 -32.63 23.99 -0.32
CA ASP A 934 -32.98 25.26 0.31
C ASP A 934 -33.99 25.10 1.45
N TYR A 935 -33.47 24.84 2.66
CA TYR A 935 -34.25 24.76 3.88
C TYR A 935 -34.93 26.07 4.27
N VAL A 936 -34.34 27.23 3.92
CA VAL A 936 -34.84 28.55 4.30
C VAL A 936 -36.09 28.89 3.49
N LEU A 937 -36.06 28.64 2.18
CA LEU A 937 -37.19 28.84 1.29
C LEU A 937 -38.42 28.08 1.80
N ILE A 938 -38.29 26.77 2.04
CA ILE A 938 -39.44 25.93 2.45
C ILE A 938 -39.95 26.36 3.82
N SER A 939 -39.06 26.62 4.77
CA SER A 939 -39.45 27.10 6.11
C SER A 939 -40.20 28.43 6.02
N SER A 940 -39.70 29.37 5.22
CA SER A 940 -40.33 30.69 5.03
C SER A 940 -41.71 30.60 4.37
N VAL A 941 -41.86 29.72 3.37
CA VAL A 941 -43.14 29.48 2.68
C VAL A 941 -44.14 28.85 3.64
N LEU A 942 -43.72 27.88 4.48
CA LEU A 942 -44.60 27.28 5.48
C LEU A 942 -45.09 28.30 6.51
N PHE A 943 -44.22 29.18 7.00
CA PHE A 943 -44.63 30.28 7.89
C PHE A 943 -45.58 31.25 7.19
N ALA A 944 -45.27 31.65 5.96
CA ALA A 944 -46.12 32.54 5.19
C ALA A 944 -47.52 31.94 4.96
N LEU A 945 -47.60 30.64 4.61
CA LEU A 945 -48.86 29.91 4.45
C LEU A 945 -49.63 29.79 5.77
N PHE A 946 -48.93 29.52 6.88
CA PHE A 946 -49.54 29.45 8.21
C PHE A 946 -50.17 30.80 8.61
N PHE A 947 -49.41 31.89 8.50
CA PHE A 947 -49.92 33.23 8.81
C PHE A 947 -51.03 33.65 7.85
N ALA A 948 -50.89 33.39 6.55
CA ALA A 948 -51.93 33.66 5.56
C ALA A 948 -53.22 32.90 5.88
N THR A 949 -53.12 31.64 6.33
CA THR A 949 -54.27 30.83 6.76
C THR A 949 -54.92 31.41 8.02
N MET A 950 -54.13 31.78 9.03
CA MET A 950 -54.63 32.38 10.27
C MET A 950 -55.32 33.73 10.02
N ILE A 951 -54.73 34.58 9.18
CA ILE A 951 -55.30 35.86 8.77
C ILE A 951 -56.58 35.64 7.97
N SER A 952 -56.56 34.75 6.97
CA SER A 952 -57.72 34.44 6.13
C SER A 952 -58.87 33.84 6.93
N LYS A 953 -58.58 32.95 7.89
CA LYS A 953 -59.58 32.41 8.83
C LYS A 953 -60.28 33.52 9.60
N ARG A 954 -59.52 34.47 10.14
CA ARG A 954 -60.06 35.60 10.89
C ARG A 954 -60.88 36.53 9.98
N LEU A 955 -60.39 36.84 8.79
CA LEU A 955 -61.10 37.65 7.79
C LEU A 955 -62.41 36.99 7.36
N ALA A 956 -62.41 35.67 7.14
CA ALA A 956 -63.60 34.91 6.79
C ALA A 956 -64.64 34.89 7.93
N GLN A 957 -64.21 34.68 9.18
CA GLN A 957 -65.09 34.77 10.36
C GLN A 957 -65.75 36.15 10.47
N VAL A 958 -64.96 37.22 10.30
CA VAL A 958 -65.48 38.60 10.31
C VAL A 958 -66.47 38.83 9.17
N LYS A 959 -66.15 38.36 7.95
CA LYS A 959 -67.05 38.49 6.79
C LYS A 959 -68.37 37.73 6.96
N LEU A 960 -68.32 36.50 7.48
CA LEU A 960 -69.51 35.69 7.76
C LEU A 960 -70.36 36.32 8.87
N LEU A 961 -69.74 36.83 9.94
CA LEU A 961 -70.44 37.56 10.99
C LEU A 961 -71.15 38.79 10.42
N ASN A 962 -70.44 39.62 9.65
CA ASN A 962 -71.04 40.81 9.02
C ASN A 962 -72.18 40.46 8.04
N ARG A 963 -72.10 39.29 7.38
CA ARG A 963 -73.19 38.79 6.51
C ARG A 963 -74.39 38.29 7.32
N ALA A 964 -74.19 37.70 8.50
CA ALA A 964 -75.25 37.20 9.35
C ALA A 964 -75.98 38.32 10.13
N TRP A 965 -75.31 39.46 10.35
CA TRP A 965 -75.86 40.64 11.02
C TRP A 965 -76.57 41.63 10.07
N ARG A 966 -76.54 41.37 8.77
CA ARG A 966 -77.41 41.99 7.77
C ARG A 966 -78.60 41.08 7.52
#